data_AF-A0A7C7WLS4-F1
#
_entry.id   AF-A0A7C7WLS4-F1
#
_cell.length_a   1.000
_cell.length_b   1.000
_cell.length_c   1.000
_cell.angle_alpha   90.00
_cell.angle_beta   90.00
_cell.angle_gamma   90.00
#
_symmetry.space_group_name_H-M   'P 1'
#
loop_
_entity.id
_entity.type
_entity.pdbx_description
1 polymer ?
#
loop_
_entity_poly.entity_id
_entity_poly.type
_entity_poly.pdbx_seq_one_letter_code
_entity_poly.pdbx_strand_id
1 'polypeptide(L)'
;MPPLMSRNHHRPSGPEDGVALLSSLMALLLLSSLLVGFTAMISSETKMGALDTSETTAFYTAHAGLEKLTTDLGTLFSADFAPTGAEVLALGNAPPTLPGVSWSDPAGADGYEITFPTTPGGDPLSQWRTVTEGPFAGFIGLATEYRVRVSASLPTGGHSGLDRVLQTVSIPVYQFGTFSEPDLSFFAGPVFNFGGRVHTNGHLFLAANSGLTLSDKVTAVGEVVRSRLANGMSTSGRTGPVDVVTTPGNFRNLTINEGSVTGDENSAANEPTWTSLSTGVYNSNITSGRTGARRLDLPIVSQGAQPIDLVRRPAAGEDPNGAIFPQRFFGLASIRILLSDTAADITSLPTVSAGEPIELDDRVDTGGDPNDPWPGYTVNTRRPPLARSNGNAGQGYAFPLDETLHGGFIKIDVQDAYGTWTDVTNEILRLGIANRNIDPACANASYRSKGVIQLQRIRYDGNLVDPLTTGCGQRNRRRSQSGYDYWPLVLYDTREGNFRDNVPTGSTNMFLAGVTHYIELDVNNLRRWLAGEIGNNGPNALDQNGFVVYFSDRRGNRDLAGNETGEFGFEDFVNPTSGAGTPNGALDTGEDLNGNGVLDVYGGVPQRLGAAPLDATATLTTLVSANVARVNPPTFFRRALKLVNGGLNEVPMPGLTVASENPVYIEGDFNAAGGFGEPNAATVVLADAV
;
A
#
# COMPACT_ATOMS: atom_id res chain seq x y z
N MET A 1 46.46 -139.62 -10.64
CA MET A 1 47.58 -139.25 -9.75
C MET A 1 47.64 -137.71 -9.64
N PRO A 2 48.07 -137.17 -8.49
CA PRO A 2 47.52 -136.01 -7.73
C PRO A 2 48.22 -134.67 -8.09
N PRO A 3 48.21 -133.51 -7.35
CA PRO A 3 47.74 -133.23 -5.96
C PRO A 3 47.18 -131.81 -5.58
N LEU A 4 46.69 -131.72 -4.32
CA LEU A 4 46.80 -130.70 -3.24
C LEU A 4 46.44 -129.18 -3.36
N MET A 5 45.80 -128.73 -2.27
CA MET A 5 45.83 -127.41 -1.56
C MET A 5 44.80 -126.27 -1.85
N SER A 6 44.04 -125.94 -0.80
CA SER A 6 43.67 -124.62 -0.23
C SER A 6 42.99 -123.52 -1.10
N ARG A 7 41.74 -123.16 -0.78
CA ARG A 7 41.28 -121.82 -0.31
C ARG A 7 39.75 -121.65 -0.37
N ASN A 8 39.25 -120.85 0.57
CA ASN A 8 37.91 -120.27 0.75
C ASN A 8 36.96 -120.25 -0.46
N HIS A 9 35.70 -120.62 -0.22
CA HIS A 9 34.60 -120.34 -1.13
C HIS A 9 33.47 -119.55 -0.48
N HIS A 10 33.10 -118.53 -1.25
CA HIS A 10 32.08 -117.51 -1.05
C HIS A 10 30.75 -117.99 -1.62
N ARG A 11 29.64 -117.31 -1.23
CA ARG A 11 28.28 -117.23 -1.84
C ARG A 11 27.17 -118.11 -1.22
N PRO A 12 25.90 -117.65 -1.19
CA PRO A 12 25.29 -116.70 -2.15
C PRO A 12 24.63 -115.44 -1.58
N SER A 13 24.83 -114.33 -2.30
CA SER A 13 24.07 -113.08 -2.23
C SER A 13 22.78 -113.20 -3.05
N GLY A 14 21.64 -112.86 -2.45
CA GLY A 14 20.35 -112.81 -3.13
C GLY A 14 20.25 -111.65 -4.13
N PRO A 15 19.31 -111.70 -5.08
CA PRO A 15 19.12 -110.65 -6.08
C PRO A 15 18.30 -109.48 -5.49
N GLU A 16 18.96 -108.39 -5.12
CA GLU A 16 18.34 -107.11 -4.73
C GLU A 16 18.67 -105.96 -5.70
N ASP A 17 18.79 -106.22 -7.01
CA ASP A 17 19.22 -105.18 -7.98
C ASP A 17 18.06 -104.37 -8.62
N GLY A 18 16.86 -104.36 -8.04
CA GLY A 18 15.71 -103.59 -8.57
C GLY A 18 15.14 -102.48 -7.66
N VAL A 19 15.22 -102.65 -6.33
CA VAL A 19 14.59 -101.73 -5.36
C VAL A 19 15.49 -100.54 -5.02
N ALA A 20 16.81 -100.70 -5.04
CA ALA A 20 17.78 -99.63 -4.78
C ALA A 20 17.75 -98.54 -5.88
N LEU A 21 17.49 -98.92 -7.14
CA LEU A 21 17.33 -97.94 -8.23
C LEU A 21 16.03 -97.16 -8.10
N LEU A 22 14.94 -97.80 -7.67
CA LEU A 22 13.63 -97.17 -7.49
C LEU A 22 13.60 -96.24 -6.27
N SER A 23 14.23 -96.63 -5.16
CA SER A 23 14.35 -95.80 -3.96
C SER A 23 15.31 -94.62 -4.15
N SER A 24 16.40 -94.79 -4.92
CA SER A 24 17.28 -93.67 -5.30
C SER A 24 16.61 -92.73 -6.31
N LEU A 25 15.83 -93.24 -7.28
CA LEU A 25 15.00 -92.40 -8.16
C LEU A 25 13.94 -91.64 -7.38
N MET A 26 13.22 -92.27 -6.46
CA MET A 26 12.23 -91.59 -5.61
C MET A 26 12.89 -90.56 -4.68
N ALA A 27 14.06 -90.85 -4.11
CA ALA A 27 14.82 -89.91 -3.29
C ALA A 27 15.34 -88.72 -4.12
N LEU A 28 15.83 -88.97 -5.35
CA LEU A 28 16.24 -87.92 -6.29
C LEU A 28 15.04 -87.07 -6.75
N LEU A 29 13.87 -87.67 -6.95
CA LEU A 29 12.63 -86.97 -7.30
C LEU A 29 12.14 -86.09 -6.13
N LEU A 30 12.24 -86.59 -4.90
CA LEU A 30 11.97 -85.82 -3.67
C LEU A 30 12.96 -84.65 -3.51
N LEU A 31 14.27 -84.92 -3.64
CA LEU A 31 15.31 -83.90 -3.52
C LEU A 31 15.20 -82.83 -4.61
N SER A 32 14.91 -83.21 -5.85
CA SER A 32 14.68 -82.26 -6.94
C SER A 32 13.38 -81.47 -6.75
N SER A 33 12.30 -82.07 -6.25
CA SER A 33 11.08 -81.34 -5.90
C SER A 33 11.29 -80.32 -4.77
N LEU A 34 12.11 -80.67 -3.77
CA LEU A 34 12.48 -79.77 -2.68
C LEU A 34 13.36 -78.63 -3.20
N LEU A 35 14.29 -78.92 -4.11
CA LEU A 35 15.19 -77.95 -4.72
C LEU A 35 14.44 -76.96 -5.62
N VAL A 36 13.46 -77.42 -6.39
CA VAL A 36 12.54 -76.57 -7.17
C VAL A 36 11.71 -75.70 -6.23
N GLY A 37 11.17 -76.26 -5.13
CA GLY A 37 10.45 -75.50 -4.11
C GLY A 37 11.28 -74.40 -3.45
N PHE A 38 12.54 -74.70 -3.08
CA PHE A 38 13.47 -73.74 -2.50
C PHE A 38 13.88 -72.64 -3.49
N THR A 39 14.12 -73.01 -4.75
CA THR A 39 14.48 -72.05 -5.81
C THR A 39 13.31 -71.11 -6.12
N ALA A 40 12.09 -71.62 -6.12
CA ALA A 40 10.87 -70.81 -6.27
C ALA A 40 10.67 -69.85 -5.08
N MET A 41 10.93 -70.31 -3.85
CA MET A 41 10.87 -69.48 -2.64
C MET A 41 11.90 -68.34 -2.67
N ILE A 42 13.16 -68.65 -2.97
CA ILE A 42 14.24 -67.64 -3.09
C ILE A 42 13.95 -66.67 -4.23
N SER A 43 13.46 -67.15 -5.38
CA SER A 43 13.04 -66.30 -6.49
C SER A 43 11.87 -65.39 -6.11
N SER A 44 10.96 -65.85 -5.25
CA SER A 44 9.85 -65.05 -4.75
C SER A 44 10.31 -64.00 -3.75
N GLU A 45 11.20 -64.35 -2.82
CA GLU A 45 11.77 -63.41 -1.83
C GLU A 45 12.64 -62.33 -2.48
N THR A 46 13.49 -62.70 -3.43
CA THR A 46 14.29 -61.75 -4.21
C THR A 46 13.41 -60.81 -5.04
N LYS A 47 12.33 -61.33 -5.63
CA LYS A 47 11.35 -60.51 -6.36
C LYS A 47 10.56 -59.59 -5.42
N MET A 48 10.11 -60.07 -4.27
CA MET A 48 9.40 -59.25 -3.27
C MET A 48 10.30 -58.15 -2.70
N GLY A 49 11.55 -58.46 -2.34
CA GLY A 49 12.50 -57.46 -1.87
C GLY A 49 12.86 -56.40 -2.93
N ALA A 50 12.97 -56.81 -4.20
CA ALA A 50 13.17 -55.88 -5.31
C ALA A 50 11.95 -54.98 -5.54
N LEU A 51 10.73 -55.51 -5.41
CA LEU A 51 9.49 -54.73 -5.51
C LEU A 51 9.35 -53.73 -4.36
N ASP A 52 9.63 -54.14 -3.13
CA ASP A 52 9.58 -53.28 -1.94
C ASP A 52 10.59 -52.12 -2.02
N THR A 53 11.82 -52.43 -2.48
CA THR A 53 12.84 -51.41 -2.74
C THR A 53 12.39 -50.46 -3.87
N SER A 54 11.77 -51.01 -4.92
CA SER A 54 11.25 -50.22 -6.04
C SER A 54 10.08 -49.33 -5.63
N GLU A 55 9.18 -49.79 -4.77
CA GLU A 55 8.05 -49.00 -4.26
C GLU A 55 8.56 -47.87 -3.34
N THR A 56 9.48 -48.20 -2.44
CA THR A 56 10.13 -47.21 -1.57
C THR A 56 10.85 -46.14 -2.39
N THR A 57 11.57 -46.54 -3.44
CA THR A 57 12.23 -45.61 -4.36
C THR A 57 11.21 -44.74 -5.11
N ALA A 58 10.10 -45.33 -5.57
CA ALA A 58 9.04 -44.60 -6.26
C ALA A 58 8.39 -43.57 -5.32
N PHE A 59 8.17 -43.90 -4.05
CA PHE A 59 7.65 -42.98 -3.03
C PHE A 59 8.58 -41.78 -2.82
N TYR A 60 9.88 -42.00 -2.60
CA TYR A 60 10.83 -40.89 -2.44
C TYR A 60 11.00 -40.07 -3.71
N THR A 61 10.86 -40.69 -4.88
CA THR A 61 10.86 -40.00 -6.18
C THR A 61 9.63 -39.11 -6.33
N ALA A 62 8.43 -39.64 -6.05
CA ALA A 62 7.19 -38.86 -6.03
C ALA A 62 7.29 -37.71 -5.02
N HIS A 63 7.88 -37.95 -3.85
CA HIS A 63 8.10 -36.92 -2.84
C HIS A 63 9.03 -35.81 -3.34
N ALA A 64 10.15 -36.16 -4.00
CA ALA A 64 11.05 -35.17 -4.58
C ALA A 64 10.36 -34.31 -5.65
N GLY A 65 9.53 -34.93 -6.50
CA GLY A 65 8.72 -34.21 -7.48
C GLY A 65 7.70 -33.28 -6.83
N LEU A 66 7.04 -33.74 -5.75
CA LEU A 66 6.08 -32.96 -4.98
C LEU A 66 6.73 -31.75 -4.31
N GLU A 67 7.91 -31.91 -3.72
CA GLU A 67 8.64 -30.80 -3.10
C GLU A 67 9.14 -29.80 -4.13
N LYS A 68 9.62 -30.26 -5.31
CA LYS A 68 9.93 -29.34 -6.41
C LYS A 68 8.70 -28.54 -6.83
N LEU A 69 7.57 -29.21 -7.09
CA LEU A 69 6.36 -28.53 -7.57
C LEU A 69 5.81 -27.56 -6.52
N THR A 70 5.89 -27.93 -5.23
CA THR A 70 5.55 -27.04 -4.11
C THR A 70 6.48 -25.83 -4.06
N THR A 71 7.78 -26.03 -4.29
CA THR A 71 8.80 -24.95 -4.28
C THR A 71 8.63 -24.00 -5.48
N ASP A 72 8.38 -24.53 -6.67
CA ASP A 72 8.12 -23.72 -7.87
C ASP A 72 6.84 -22.90 -7.70
N LEU A 73 5.78 -23.51 -7.15
CA LEU A 73 4.55 -22.80 -6.82
C LEU A 73 4.81 -21.70 -5.78
N GLY A 74 5.57 -21.99 -4.73
CA GLY A 74 5.95 -20.99 -3.73
C GLY A 74 6.81 -19.85 -4.31
N THR A 75 7.70 -20.18 -5.26
CA THR A 75 8.55 -19.19 -5.96
C THR A 75 7.71 -18.28 -6.86
N LEU A 76 6.74 -18.85 -7.58
CA LEU A 76 5.77 -18.08 -8.36
C LEU A 76 5.00 -17.11 -7.47
N PHE A 77 4.43 -17.59 -6.36
CA PHE A 77 3.66 -16.75 -5.43
C PHE A 77 4.50 -15.71 -4.67
N SER A 78 5.81 -15.94 -4.54
CA SER A 78 6.73 -14.96 -3.95
C SER A 78 7.05 -13.82 -4.92
N ALA A 79 6.93 -14.06 -6.24
CA ALA A 79 7.18 -13.06 -7.28
C ALA A 79 5.89 -12.34 -7.71
N ASP A 80 4.77 -13.06 -7.76
CA ASP A 80 3.45 -12.59 -8.14
C ASP A 80 2.39 -13.18 -7.20
N PHE A 81 1.68 -12.32 -6.46
CA PHE A 81 0.66 -12.75 -5.51
C PHE A 81 -0.67 -13.15 -6.17
N ALA A 82 -0.86 -12.89 -7.47
CA ALA A 82 -2.06 -13.22 -8.23
C ALA A 82 -1.75 -13.70 -9.66
N PRO A 83 -0.96 -14.78 -9.81
CA PRO A 83 -0.60 -15.31 -11.12
C PRO A 83 -1.84 -15.81 -11.87
N THR A 84 -1.78 -15.71 -13.19
CA THR A 84 -2.83 -16.22 -14.08
C THR A 84 -2.93 -17.74 -13.99
N GLY A 85 -4.09 -18.29 -14.37
CA GLY A 85 -4.28 -19.74 -14.40
C GLY A 85 -3.28 -20.43 -15.34
N ALA A 86 -2.91 -19.76 -16.45
CA ALA A 86 -1.93 -20.27 -17.40
C ALA A 86 -0.52 -20.39 -16.80
N GLU A 87 -0.09 -19.40 -16.00
CA GLU A 87 1.22 -19.43 -15.33
C GLU A 87 1.30 -20.55 -14.28
N VAL A 88 0.24 -20.74 -13.50
CA VAL A 88 0.18 -21.83 -12.51
C VAL A 88 0.23 -23.20 -13.20
N LEU A 89 -0.56 -23.39 -14.27
CA LEU A 89 -0.59 -24.65 -15.02
C LEU A 89 0.74 -24.92 -15.74
N ALA A 90 1.47 -23.88 -16.15
CA ALA A 90 2.76 -24.03 -16.80
C ALA A 90 3.81 -24.74 -15.91
N LEU A 91 3.69 -24.64 -14.59
CA LEU A 91 4.58 -25.33 -13.64
C LEU A 91 4.48 -26.87 -13.75
N GLY A 92 3.29 -27.39 -14.10
CA GLY A 92 3.08 -28.83 -14.36
C GLY A 92 3.85 -29.34 -15.58
N ASN A 93 4.26 -28.46 -16.50
CA ASN A 93 5.03 -28.84 -17.68
C ASN A 93 6.56 -28.94 -17.42
N ALA A 94 7.01 -28.70 -16.18
CA ALA A 94 8.42 -28.67 -15.82
C ALA A 94 8.79 -29.72 -14.75
N PRO A 95 8.53 -31.02 -14.95
CA PRO A 95 8.91 -32.02 -13.96
C PRO A 95 10.44 -32.14 -13.78
N PRO A 96 10.93 -32.59 -12.60
CA PRO A 96 12.35 -32.81 -12.39
C PRO A 96 12.89 -33.89 -13.33
N THR A 97 14.09 -33.67 -13.88
CA THR A 97 14.78 -34.68 -14.69
C THR A 97 15.52 -35.65 -13.78
N LEU A 98 14.95 -36.84 -13.58
CA LEU A 98 15.54 -37.92 -12.80
C LEU A 98 15.80 -39.14 -13.70
N PRO A 99 16.97 -39.82 -13.58
CA PRO A 99 17.29 -40.97 -14.43
C PRO A 99 16.26 -42.09 -14.32
N GLY A 100 15.66 -42.47 -15.44
CA GLY A 100 14.71 -43.58 -15.50
C GLY A 100 13.41 -43.33 -14.74
N VAL A 101 13.02 -42.08 -14.46
CA VAL A 101 11.72 -41.78 -13.86
C VAL A 101 10.78 -41.27 -14.95
N SER A 102 9.55 -41.78 -14.98
CA SER A 102 8.46 -41.13 -15.71
C SER A 102 7.42 -40.59 -14.74
N TRP A 103 6.90 -39.40 -15.02
CA TRP A 103 5.89 -38.74 -14.20
C TRP A 103 4.51 -39.02 -14.78
N SER A 104 4.02 -40.23 -14.55
CA SER A 104 2.74 -40.69 -15.06
C SER A 104 1.99 -41.44 -13.99
N ASP A 105 0.67 -41.36 -14.02
CA ASP A 105 -0.19 -42.20 -13.19
C ASP A 105 -0.17 -43.67 -13.69
N PRO A 106 -0.76 -44.63 -12.94
CA PRO A 106 -0.83 -46.03 -13.37
C PRO A 106 -1.66 -46.28 -14.64
N ALA A 107 -2.50 -45.33 -15.06
CA ALA A 107 -3.28 -45.38 -16.29
C ALA A 107 -2.54 -44.76 -17.50
N GLY A 108 -1.36 -44.18 -17.29
CA GLY A 108 -0.55 -43.51 -18.31
C GLY A 108 -0.94 -42.05 -18.56
N ALA A 109 -1.78 -41.45 -17.71
CA ALA A 109 -2.07 -40.03 -17.72
C ALA A 109 -0.91 -39.22 -17.09
N ASP A 110 -0.97 -37.89 -17.23
CA ASP A 110 0.02 -37.00 -16.64
C ASP A 110 0.04 -37.18 -15.12
N GLY A 111 1.23 -37.45 -14.59
CA GLY A 111 1.45 -37.65 -13.17
C GLY A 111 1.92 -36.39 -12.47
N TYR A 112 2.17 -35.27 -13.16
CA TYR A 112 2.77 -34.07 -12.57
C TYR A 112 1.88 -32.84 -12.78
N GLU A 113 0.83 -32.71 -11.97
CA GLU A 113 -0.24 -31.73 -12.23
C GLU A 113 -0.52 -30.81 -11.02
N ILE A 114 -0.91 -29.57 -11.34
CA ILE A 114 -1.55 -28.64 -10.40
C ILE A 114 -2.98 -28.41 -10.89
N THR A 115 -3.94 -28.53 -9.98
CA THR A 115 -5.36 -28.26 -10.26
C THR A 115 -5.94 -27.28 -9.24
N PHE A 116 -6.88 -26.45 -9.68
CA PHE A 116 -7.55 -25.45 -8.86
C PHE A 116 -8.95 -25.15 -9.43
N PRO A 117 -9.90 -24.69 -8.61
CA PRO A 117 -11.17 -24.17 -9.11
C PRO A 117 -10.93 -22.96 -10.03
N THR A 118 -11.66 -22.85 -11.14
CA THR A 118 -11.42 -21.80 -12.14
C THR A 118 -12.61 -20.84 -12.31
N THR A 119 -12.30 -19.58 -12.65
CA THR A 119 -13.26 -18.61 -13.18
C THR A 119 -13.59 -18.94 -14.64
N PRO A 120 -14.63 -18.31 -15.26
CA PRO A 120 -14.89 -18.47 -16.70
C PRO A 120 -13.71 -18.10 -17.61
N GLY A 121 -12.77 -17.27 -17.14
CA GLY A 121 -11.56 -16.89 -17.86
C GLY A 121 -10.40 -17.89 -17.74
N GLY A 122 -10.53 -18.92 -16.90
CA GLY A 122 -9.48 -19.92 -16.67
C GLY A 122 -8.56 -19.62 -15.49
N ASP A 123 -8.72 -18.48 -14.83
CA ASP A 123 -7.90 -18.08 -13.67
C ASP A 123 -8.38 -18.73 -12.37
N PRO A 124 -7.52 -18.82 -11.33
CA PRO A 124 -7.89 -19.41 -10.05
C PRO A 124 -9.05 -18.69 -9.36
N LEU A 125 -10.06 -19.45 -8.94
CA LEU A 125 -11.27 -18.94 -8.29
C LEU A 125 -11.07 -18.89 -6.76
N SER A 126 -11.14 -17.69 -6.21
CA SER A 126 -11.04 -17.45 -4.76
C SER A 126 -12.39 -17.38 -4.06
N GLN A 127 -12.44 -17.76 -2.78
CA GLN A 127 -13.63 -17.67 -1.92
C GLN A 127 -13.31 -17.06 -0.56
N TRP A 128 -14.24 -16.28 -0.01
CA TRP A 128 -14.11 -15.73 1.34
C TRP A 128 -14.05 -16.82 2.41
N ARG A 129 -12.99 -16.82 3.22
CA ARG A 129 -12.78 -17.73 4.35
C ARG A 129 -12.03 -17.06 5.49
N THR A 130 -12.30 -17.50 6.72
CA THR A 130 -11.48 -17.13 7.88
C THR A 130 -10.21 -17.97 7.91
N VAL A 131 -9.06 -17.32 8.07
CA VAL A 131 -7.77 -17.97 8.27
C VAL A 131 -7.76 -18.61 9.67
N THR A 132 -7.53 -19.92 9.74
CA THR A 132 -7.60 -20.68 11.00
C THR A 132 -6.24 -20.84 11.68
N GLU A 133 -5.14 -20.71 10.94
CA GLU A 133 -3.79 -20.99 11.42
C GLU A 133 -2.76 -19.97 10.90
N GLY A 134 -1.59 -19.93 11.54
CA GLY A 134 -0.49 -19.05 11.15
C GLY A 134 -0.60 -17.60 11.67
N PRO A 135 0.29 -16.70 11.19
CA PRO A 135 0.37 -15.31 11.66
C PRO A 135 -0.91 -14.50 11.43
N PHE A 136 -1.66 -14.91 10.40
CA PHE A 136 -2.90 -14.26 9.97
C PHE A 136 -4.16 -14.94 10.51
N ALA A 137 -4.04 -15.84 11.50
CA ALA A 137 -5.20 -16.50 12.09
C ALA A 137 -6.22 -15.48 12.63
N GLY A 138 -7.49 -15.67 12.27
CA GLY A 138 -8.60 -14.79 12.64
C GLY A 138 -8.85 -13.61 11.69
N PHE A 139 -8.09 -13.48 10.59
CA PHE A 139 -8.46 -12.60 9.47
C PHE A 139 -9.38 -13.33 8.49
N ILE A 140 -10.22 -12.58 7.78
CA ILE A 140 -11.05 -13.05 6.68
C ILE A 140 -10.33 -12.70 5.38
N GLY A 141 -10.07 -13.69 4.52
CA GLY A 141 -9.39 -13.48 3.25
C GLY A 141 -10.06 -14.21 2.11
N LEU A 142 -9.67 -13.85 0.90
CA LEU A 142 -9.99 -14.59 -0.31
C LEU A 142 -9.00 -15.76 -0.41
N ALA A 143 -9.52 -16.97 -0.24
CA ALA A 143 -8.74 -18.20 -0.25
C ALA A 143 -8.91 -18.95 -1.58
N THR A 144 -7.80 -19.43 -2.12
CA THR A 144 -7.78 -20.32 -3.30
C THR A 144 -7.04 -21.59 -2.94
N GLU A 145 -7.64 -22.75 -3.24
CA GLU A 145 -7.04 -24.06 -3.02
C GLU A 145 -6.35 -24.55 -4.30
N TYR A 146 -5.08 -24.97 -4.16
CA TYR A 146 -4.29 -25.61 -5.19
C TYR A 146 -4.01 -27.05 -4.78
N ARG A 147 -4.43 -28.00 -5.61
CA ARG A 147 -4.09 -29.42 -5.44
C ARG A 147 -2.93 -29.76 -6.34
N VAL A 148 -1.83 -30.16 -5.72
CA VAL A 148 -0.62 -30.65 -6.37
C VAL A 148 -0.64 -32.17 -6.32
N ARG A 149 -0.59 -32.82 -7.48
CA ARG A 149 -0.51 -34.28 -7.61
C ARG A 149 0.79 -34.66 -8.31
N VAL A 150 1.52 -35.58 -7.71
CA VAL A 150 2.76 -36.12 -8.26
C VAL A 150 2.74 -37.65 -8.22
N SER A 151 2.80 -38.29 -9.38
CA SER A 151 2.94 -39.73 -9.56
C SER A 151 4.26 -40.05 -10.24
N ALA A 152 5.07 -40.89 -9.60
CA ALA A 152 6.34 -41.37 -10.13
C ALA A 152 6.21 -42.85 -10.52
N SER A 153 6.71 -43.17 -11.71
CA SER A 153 6.76 -44.51 -12.26
C SER A 153 8.21 -44.87 -12.59
N LEU A 154 8.62 -46.06 -12.16
CA LEU A 154 9.98 -46.59 -12.35
C LEU A 154 9.98 -47.79 -13.32
N PRO A 155 11.06 -47.98 -14.09
CA PRO A 155 11.26 -49.11 -15.02
C PRO A 155 11.17 -50.48 -14.35
N THR A 156 11.44 -50.53 -13.06
CA THR A 156 11.34 -51.71 -12.20
C THR A 156 9.89 -52.07 -11.85
N GLY A 157 8.91 -51.24 -12.24
CA GLY A 157 7.47 -51.45 -12.03
C GLY A 157 6.91 -50.72 -10.81
N GLY A 158 7.75 -50.17 -9.94
CA GLY A 158 7.31 -49.38 -8.78
C GLY A 158 6.57 -48.12 -9.19
N HIS A 159 5.43 -47.87 -8.54
CA HIS A 159 4.62 -46.68 -8.71
C HIS A 159 4.27 -46.10 -7.34
N SER A 160 4.30 -44.77 -7.23
CA SER A 160 3.80 -44.08 -6.06
C SER A 160 3.21 -42.73 -6.46
N GLY A 161 2.09 -42.36 -5.84
CA GLY A 161 1.39 -41.11 -6.07
C GLY A 161 1.19 -40.36 -4.75
N LEU A 162 1.45 -39.06 -4.76
CA LEU A 162 1.26 -38.16 -3.63
C LEU A 162 0.37 -36.99 -4.05
N ASP A 163 -0.58 -36.65 -3.18
CA ASP A 163 -1.44 -35.48 -3.32
C ASP A 163 -1.18 -34.52 -2.15
N ARG A 164 -0.99 -33.22 -2.44
CA ARG A 164 -0.91 -32.15 -1.46
C ARG A 164 -1.91 -31.06 -1.81
N VAL A 165 -2.63 -30.55 -0.81
CA VAL A 165 -3.48 -29.37 -0.95
C VAL A 165 -2.78 -28.21 -0.28
N LEU A 166 -2.59 -27.14 -1.05
CA LEU A 166 -2.03 -25.87 -0.64
C LEU A 166 -3.12 -24.80 -0.74
N GLN A 167 -3.02 -23.76 0.07
CA GLN A 167 -3.96 -22.66 0.05
C GLN A 167 -3.20 -21.35 0.01
N THR A 168 -3.57 -20.47 -0.91
CA THR A 168 -3.19 -19.06 -0.84
C THR A 168 -4.33 -18.26 -0.24
N VAL A 169 -3.99 -17.21 0.50
CA VAL A 169 -4.99 -16.31 1.09
C VAL A 169 -4.59 -14.87 0.83
N SER A 170 -5.42 -14.15 0.09
CA SER A 170 -5.32 -12.70 -0.04
C SER A 170 -6.11 -12.05 1.09
N ILE A 171 -5.43 -11.32 1.95
CA ILE A 171 -6.02 -10.67 3.12
C ILE A 171 -6.24 -9.20 2.76
N PRO A 172 -7.48 -8.71 2.75
CA PRO A 172 -7.73 -7.28 2.60
C PRO A 172 -7.05 -6.49 3.71
N VAL A 173 -6.25 -5.49 3.33
CA VAL A 173 -5.50 -4.61 4.24
C VAL A 173 -6.44 -3.90 5.24
N TYR A 174 -7.68 -3.66 4.84
CA TYR A 174 -8.71 -2.94 5.61
C TYR A 174 -9.18 -3.64 6.90
N GLN A 175 -8.63 -4.80 7.24
CA GLN A 175 -8.89 -5.46 8.53
C GLN A 175 -8.00 -4.93 9.65
N PHE A 176 -6.98 -4.13 9.32
CA PHE A 176 -6.26 -3.31 10.30
C PHE A 176 -6.91 -1.94 10.38
N GLY A 177 -7.06 -1.44 11.61
CA GLY A 177 -7.21 0.00 11.78
C GLY A 177 -5.88 0.71 11.55
N THR A 178 -4.79 0.13 12.05
CA THR A 178 -3.43 0.66 11.87
C THR A 178 -2.46 -0.49 11.68
N PHE A 179 -1.69 -0.41 10.61
CA PHE A 179 -0.55 -1.28 10.33
C PHE A 179 0.67 -0.38 10.10
N SER A 180 1.81 -0.75 10.66
CA SER A 180 3.08 -0.07 10.45
C SER A 180 4.18 -1.09 10.20
N GLU A 181 4.93 -0.92 9.12
CA GLU A 181 6.16 -1.67 8.90
C GLU A 181 7.26 -1.27 9.89
N PRO A 182 7.55 0.04 10.09
CA PRO A 182 8.46 0.48 11.15
C PRO A 182 7.71 0.64 12.48
N ASP A 183 8.37 1.25 13.45
CA ASP A 183 7.82 1.65 14.73
C ASP A 183 6.52 2.46 14.59
N LEU A 184 5.59 2.24 15.52
CA LEU A 184 4.32 2.95 15.59
C LEU A 184 4.23 3.73 16.90
N SER A 185 3.86 5.00 16.83
CA SER A 185 3.71 5.86 18.01
C SER A 185 2.33 6.48 18.09
N PHE A 186 1.64 6.26 19.21
CA PHE A 186 0.45 7.02 19.60
C PHE A 186 0.89 8.16 20.53
N PHE A 187 0.87 9.38 20.00
CA PHE A 187 1.28 10.57 20.73
C PHE A 187 0.19 11.07 21.69
N ALA A 188 0.64 11.78 22.73
CA ALA A 188 -0.22 12.33 23.75
C ALA A 188 -0.97 13.58 23.25
N GLY A 189 -2.14 13.36 22.66
CA GLY A 189 -3.04 14.40 22.16
C GLY A 189 -4.37 14.49 22.95
N PRO A 190 -5.41 15.06 22.31
CA PRO A 190 -6.80 14.97 22.77
C PRO A 190 -7.26 13.52 22.96
N VAL A 191 -8.46 13.31 23.50
CA VAL A 191 -9.03 11.97 23.65
C VAL A 191 -9.07 11.27 22.29
N PHE A 192 -8.43 10.11 22.20
CA PHE A 192 -8.39 9.32 20.97
C PHE A 192 -8.93 7.92 21.23
N ASN A 193 -10.11 7.63 20.65
CA ASN A 193 -10.76 6.32 20.76
C ASN A 193 -10.58 5.58 19.44
N PHE A 194 -9.81 4.50 19.48
CA PHE A 194 -9.46 3.71 18.32
C PHE A 194 -10.18 2.36 18.32
N GLY A 195 -10.96 2.12 17.27
CA GLY A 195 -11.84 0.95 17.16
C GLY A 195 -11.26 -0.25 16.41
N GLY A 196 -10.19 -0.06 15.64
CA GLY A 196 -9.63 -1.10 14.76
C GLY A 196 -8.41 -1.80 15.37
N ARG A 197 -7.99 -2.90 14.72
CA ARG A 197 -6.76 -3.62 15.08
C ARG A 197 -5.53 -2.77 14.87
N VAL A 198 -4.55 -2.91 15.75
CA VAL A 198 -3.26 -2.21 15.69
C VAL A 198 -2.14 -3.24 15.54
N HIS A 199 -1.31 -3.06 14.53
CA HIS A 199 -0.11 -3.87 14.30
C HIS A 199 1.10 -3.01 13.95
N THR A 200 2.26 -3.36 14.49
CA THR A 200 3.55 -2.86 14.00
C THR A 200 4.56 -3.99 13.91
N ASN A 201 5.30 -4.05 12.80
CA ASN A 201 6.46 -4.92 12.63
C ASN A 201 7.70 -4.41 13.39
N GLY A 202 7.65 -3.18 13.92
CA GLY A 202 8.64 -2.58 14.82
C GLY A 202 8.16 -2.49 16.28
N HIS A 203 8.59 -1.44 16.98
CA HIS A 203 8.22 -1.10 18.35
C HIS A 203 6.93 -0.27 18.41
N LEU A 204 6.15 -0.43 19.47
CA LEU A 204 4.92 0.31 19.72
C LEU A 204 5.11 1.27 20.91
N PHE A 205 5.09 2.57 20.65
CA PHE A 205 5.16 3.62 21.66
C PHE A 205 3.75 4.11 22.00
N LEU A 206 3.35 4.00 23.26
CA LEU A 206 2.02 4.42 23.71
C LEU A 206 2.14 5.53 24.74
N ALA A 207 1.52 6.68 24.46
CA ALA A 207 1.38 7.79 25.40
C ALA A 207 0.02 8.47 25.25
N ALA A 208 -0.52 9.03 26.34
CA ALA A 208 -1.79 9.76 26.33
C ALA A 208 -1.74 10.97 27.26
N ASN A 209 -2.31 12.10 26.85
CA ASN A 209 -2.49 13.26 27.74
C ASN A 209 -3.91 13.27 28.30
N SER A 210 -4.92 13.27 27.42
CA SER A 210 -6.34 13.25 27.83
C SER A 210 -6.92 11.83 27.88
N GLY A 211 -6.42 10.91 27.06
CA GLY A 211 -6.82 9.50 27.06
C GLY A 211 -6.62 8.85 25.69
N LEU A 212 -6.26 7.57 25.69
CA LEU A 212 -6.17 6.71 24.50
C LEU A 212 -6.93 5.43 24.80
N THR A 213 -7.88 5.05 23.95
CA THR A 213 -8.60 3.78 24.07
C THR A 213 -8.36 2.92 22.83
N LEU A 214 -7.82 1.71 23.01
CA LEU A 214 -7.59 0.72 21.96
C LEU A 214 -8.60 -0.42 22.14
N SER A 215 -9.58 -0.48 21.22
CA SER A 215 -10.79 -1.29 21.39
C SER A 215 -10.77 -2.65 20.70
N ASP A 216 -9.72 -2.91 19.92
CA ASP A 216 -9.46 -4.21 19.29
C ASP A 216 -7.99 -4.59 19.53
N LYS A 217 -7.60 -5.75 19.02
CA LYS A 217 -6.30 -6.38 19.25
C LYS A 217 -5.13 -5.49 18.83
N VAL A 218 -4.14 -5.42 19.71
CA VAL A 218 -2.90 -4.65 19.58
C VAL A 218 -1.72 -5.62 19.55
N THR A 219 -0.85 -5.50 18.56
CA THR A 219 0.29 -6.39 18.34
C THR A 219 1.52 -5.57 17.95
N ALA A 220 2.65 -5.82 18.60
CA ALA A 220 3.94 -5.24 18.23
C ALA A 220 4.97 -6.37 18.11
N VAL A 221 5.66 -6.48 16.99
CA VAL A 221 6.70 -7.51 16.83
C VAL A 221 7.90 -7.20 17.73
N GLY A 222 8.26 -5.92 17.81
CA GLY A 222 9.23 -5.39 18.76
C GLY A 222 8.65 -5.27 20.17
N GLU A 223 8.94 -4.13 20.80
CA GLU A 223 8.61 -3.87 22.21
C GLU A 223 7.42 -2.90 22.33
N VAL A 224 6.59 -3.08 23.36
CA VAL A 224 5.54 -2.14 23.77
C VAL A 224 6.11 -1.20 24.82
N VAL A 225 6.40 0.04 24.42
CA VAL A 225 7.07 1.06 25.23
C VAL A 225 6.04 2.02 25.84
N ARG A 226 6.10 2.20 27.16
CA ARG A 226 5.21 3.11 27.90
C ARG A 226 5.92 4.29 28.54
N SER A 227 7.21 4.17 28.86
CA SER A 227 7.96 5.16 29.64
C SER A 227 8.57 6.30 28.79
N ARG A 228 8.72 6.08 27.49
CA ARG A 228 9.29 7.03 26.52
C ARG A 228 8.43 7.13 25.27
N LEU A 229 8.57 8.25 24.55
CA LEU A 229 8.16 8.35 23.16
C LEU A 229 9.25 7.82 22.23
N ALA A 230 8.90 7.63 20.96
CA ALA A 230 9.83 7.32 19.89
C ALA A 230 11.01 8.33 19.77
N ASN A 231 10.82 9.60 20.15
CA ASN A 231 11.90 10.60 20.17
C ASN A 231 12.76 10.57 21.46
N GLY A 232 12.63 9.54 22.30
CA GLY A 232 13.40 9.37 23.53
C GLY A 232 12.95 10.24 24.72
N MET A 233 11.96 11.11 24.54
CA MET A 233 11.45 11.96 25.63
C MET A 233 10.58 11.15 26.61
N SER A 234 10.77 11.41 27.91
CA SER A 234 9.99 10.78 28.98
C SER A 234 8.47 11.03 28.84
N THR A 235 7.66 10.02 29.15
CA THR A 235 6.20 10.14 29.22
C THR A 235 5.67 10.48 30.61
N SER A 236 6.54 10.69 31.62
CA SER A 236 6.12 10.93 33.02
C SER A 236 5.17 12.12 33.21
N GLY A 237 5.24 13.14 32.35
CA GLY A 237 4.33 14.29 32.37
C GLY A 237 3.00 14.08 31.63
N ARG A 238 2.75 12.88 31.07
CA ARG A 238 1.59 12.54 30.24
C ARG A 238 0.72 11.55 31.01
N THR A 239 -0.21 12.08 31.78
CA THR A 239 -0.96 11.33 32.80
C THR A 239 -2.27 10.73 32.29
N GLY A 240 -2.57 10.85 31.00
CA GLY A 240 -3.79 10.30 30.42
C GLY A 240 -3.79 8.76 30.46
N PRO A 241 -4.97 8.13 30.62
CA PRO A 241 -5.05 6.68 30.58
C PRO A 241 -4.76 6.14 29.18
N VAL A 242 -4.10 4.98 29.12
CA VAL A 242 -3.97 4.16 27.90
C VAL A 242 -4.77 2.91 28.14
N ASP A 243 -6.05 2.95 27.78
CA ASP A 243 -7.00 1.87 28.02
C ASP A 243 -6.97 0.88 26.86
N VAL A 244 -6.63 -0.37 27.15
CA VAL A 244 -6.57 -1.45 26.16
C VAL A 244 -7.63 -2.49 26.48
N VAL A 245 -8.28 -3.00 25.43
CA VAL A 245 -9.30 -4.05 25.55
C VAL A 245 -8.73 -5.30 26.25
N THR A 246 -9.46 -5.83 27.24
CA THR A 246 -9.12 -7.10 27.92
C THR A 246 -10.05 -8.22 27.46
N THR A 247 -11.32 -7.88 27.27
CA THR A 247 -12.36 -8.68 26.60
C THR A 247 -13.29 -7.71 25.87
N PRO A 248 -14.07 -8.14 24.85
CA PRO A 248 -14.94 -7.24 24.10
C PRO A 248 -15.80 -6.36 25.02
N GLY A 249 -15.68 -5.03 24.87
CA GLY A 249 -16.41 -4.04 25.68
C GLY A 249 -15.83 -3.74 27.07
N ASN A 250 -14.74 -4.41 27.49
CA ASN A 250 -14.04 -4.16 28.76
C ASN A 250 -12.61 -3.71 28.53
N PHE A 251 -12.17 -2.71 29.29
CA PHE A 251 -10.88 -2.06 29.09
C PHE A 251 -10.11 -1.97 30.41
N ARG A 252 -8.78 -1.96 30.31
CA ARG A 252 -7.90 -1.70 31.45
C ARG A 252 -6.79 -0.74 31.04
N ASN A 253 -6.50 0.19 31.95
CA ASN A 253 -5.34 1.07 31.81
C ASN A 253 -4.04 0.25 31.85
N LEU A 254 -3.23 0.41 30.81
CA LEU A 254 -1.83 0.00 30.75
C LEU A 254 -0.97 1.13 31.31
N THR A 255 -0.53 0.99 32.55
CA THR A 255 0.20 2.05 33.24
C THR A 255 1.62 2.22 32.69
N ILE A 256 2.28 3.30 33.09
CA ILE A 256 3.61 3.67 32.58
C ILE A 256 4.69 2.61 32.82
N ASN A 257 4.55 1.79 33.87
CA ASN A 257 5.53 0.75 34.26
C ASN A 257 5.15 -0.65 33.77
N GLU A 258 4.13 -0.76 32.91
CA GLU A 258 3.57 -2.03 32.45
C GLU A 258 3.83 -2.31 30.97
N GLY A 259 4.77 -1.59 30.35
CA GLY A 259 5.31 -1.94 29.03
C GLY A 259 6.09 -3.27 29.04
N SER A 260 6.42 -3.78 27.86
CA SER A 260 7.21 -5.01 27.71
C SER A 260 8.68 -4.86 28.08
N VAL A 261 9.13 -3.61 28.18
CA VAL A 261 10.43 -3.15 28.66
C VAL A 261 10.26 -2.18 29.81
N THR A 262 11.27 -2.09 30.67
CA THR A 262 11.26 -1.24 31.88
C THR A 262 11.53 0.24 31.61
N GLY A 263 12.01 0.57 30.41
CA GLY A 263 12.41 1.91 30.00
C GLY A 263 12.04 2.17 28.53
N ASP A 264 13.05 2.49 27.74
CA ASP A 264 12.98 2.58 26.27
C ASP A 264 13.06 1.20 25.60
N GLU A 265 12.92 1.18 24.28
CA GLU A 265 13.01 0.00 23.41
C GLU A 265 14.33 -0.78 23.56
N ASN A 266 15.38 -0.15 24.08
CA ASN A 266 16.69 -0.74 24.34
C ASN A 266 16.88 -1.20 25.79
N SER A 267 15.91 -0.97 26.66
CA SER A 267 15.97 -1.29 28.08
C SER A 267 15.69 -2.77 28.37
N ALA A 268 15.98 -3.19 29.60
CA ALA A 268 15.73 -4.57 30.03
C ALA A 268 14.24 -4.93 29.94
N ALA A 269 13.97 -6.17 29.52
CA ALA A 269 12.65 -6.78 29.49
C ALA A 269 11.96 -6.71 30.86
N ASN A 270 10.67 -6.38 30.87
CA ASN A 270 9.86 -6.27 32.08
C ASN A 270 9.24 -7.62 32.45
N GLU A 271 10.06 -8.62 32.76
CA GLU A 271 9.61 -9.98 33.07
C GLU A 271 9.69 -10.32 34.56
N PRO A 272 8.78 -11.17 35.08
CA PRO A 272 7.68 -11.87 34.38
C PRO A 272 6.38 -11.03 34.23
N THR A 273 6.43 -9.76 34.63
CA THR A 273 5.28 -8.84 34.69
C THR A 273 4.56 -8.73 33.35
N TRP A 274 5.30 -8.49 32.26
CA TRP A 274 4.75 -8.35 30.92
C TRP A 274 4.06 -9.62 30.43
N THR A 275 4.71 -10.79 30.55
CA THR A 275 4.10 -12.05 30.11
C THR A 275 2.79 -12.34 30.84
N SER A 276 2.75 -12.10 32.15
CA SER A 276 1.55 -12.25 32.97
C SER A 276 0.43 -11.27 32.57
N LEU A 277 0.78 -10.01 32.30
CA LEU A 277 -0.17 -9.00 31.85
C LEU A 277 -0.72 -9.30 30.46
N SER A 278 0.17 -9.53 29.49
CA SER A 278 -0.17 -9.70 28.08
C SER A 278 -1.04 -10.94 27.86
N THR A 279 -0.61 -12.11 28.33
CA THR A 279 -1.30 -13.38 28.07
C THR A 279 -2.41 -13.67 29.08
N GLY A 280 -2.26 -13.22 30.33
CA GLY A 280 -3.23 -13.46 31.41
C GLY A 280 -4.26 -12.34 31.55
N VAL A 281 -3.84 -11.12 31.87
CA VAL A 281 -4.77 -10.00 32.19
C VAL A 281 -5.46 -9.45 30.95
N TYR A 282 -4.72 -9.26 29.86
CA TYR A 282 -5.24 -8.76 28.59
C TYR A 282 -5.70 -9.87 27.65
N ASN A 283 -5.62 -11.15 28.03
CA ASN A 283 -6.02 -12.29 27.20
C ASN A 283 -5.42 -12.26 25.77
N SER A 284 -4.16 -11.84 25.64
CA SER A 284 -3.46 -11.65 24.36
C SER A 284 -4.07 -10.58 23.43
N ASN A 285 -4.87 -9.65 23.97
CA ASN A 285 -5.33 -8.48 23.22
C ASN A 285 -4.28 -7.38 23.11
N ILE A 286 -3.21 -7.43 23.91
CA ILE A 286 -1.97 -6.70 23.66
C ILE A 286 -0.80 -7.65 23.76
N THR A 287 0.03 -7.73 22.72
CA THR A 287 1.16 -8.68 22.65
C THR A 287 2.41 -8.03 22.07
N SER A 288 3.56 -8.49 22.55
CA SER A 288 4.87 -8.25 21.93
C SER A 288 5.35 -9.50 21.19
N GLY A 289 6.49 -9.43 20.48
CA GLY A 289 7.09 -10.63 19.86
C GLY A 289 7.28 -11.79 20.83
N ARG A 290 7.61 -11.47 22.09
CA ARG A 290 7.78 -12.44 23.18
C ARG A 290 6.49 -13.13 23.61
N THR A 291 5.36 -12.43 23.55
CA THR A 291 4.05 -12.95 23.99
C THR A 291 3.14 -13.37 22.83
N GLY A 292 3.68 -13.43 21.61
CA GLY A 292 3.04 -14.11 20.48
C GLY A 292 2.83 -13.27 19.22
N ALA A 293 3.20 -11.98 19.21
CA ALA A 293 3.16 -11.20 17.98
C ALA A 293 4.18 -11.75 16.97
N ARG A 294 3.83 -11.74 15.70
CA ARG A 294 4.68 -12.22 14.60
C ARG A 294 4.66 -11.19 13.49
N ARG A 295 5.77 -11.10 12.76
CA ARG A 295 5.90 -10.25 11.59
C ARG A 295 4.82 -10.59 10.58
N LEU A 296 4.17 -9.56 10.06
CA LEU A 296 3.17 -9.67 9.01
C LEU A 296 3.73 -8.99 7.77
N ASP A 297 4.07 -9.77 6.77
CA ASP A 297 4.45 -9.26 5.45
C ASP A 297 3.16 -9.06 4.64
N LEU A 298 2.84 -7.81 4.31
CA LEU A 298 1.71 -7.45 3.47
C LEU A 298 2.25 -7.18 2.05
N PRO A 299 2.19 -8.16 1.11
CA PRO A 299 2.58 -7.91 -0.27
C PRO A 299 1.54 -6.98 -0.91
N ILE A 300 1.82 -5.67 -0.91
CA ILE A 300 0.97 -4.64 -1.54
C ILE A 300 1.37 -4.44 -3.02
N VAL A 301 2.58 -4.84 -3.38
CA VAL A 301 3.19 -4.71 -4.71
C VAL A 301 3.94 -5.99 -5.07
N SER A 302 4.09 -6.26 -6.37
CA SER A 302 4.78 -7.44 -6.90
C SER A 302 5.77 -7.07 -8.00
N GLN A 303 6.55 -8.07 -8.45
CA GLN A 303 7.40 -7.97 -9.65
C GLN A 303 8.40 -6.78 -9.63
N GLY A 304 8.95 -6.46 -8.45
CA GLY A 304 9.98 -5.43 -8.28
C GLY A 304 9.46 -4.00 -8.05
N ALA A 305 8.14 -3.79 -8.12
CA ALA A 305 7.54 -2.52 -7.72
C ALA A 305 7.76 -2.27 -6.21
N GLN A 306 7.91 -1.01 -5.84
CA GLN A 306 7.97 -0.55 -4.46
C GLN A 306 6.60 -0.03 -4.03
N PRO A 307 6.23 -0.06 -2.73
CA PRO A 307 4.93 0.45 -2.28
C PRO A 307 4.64 1.89 -2.72
N ILE A 308 5.67 2.75 -2.81
CA ILE A 308 5.54 4.13 -3.30
C ILE A 308 5.12 4.19 -4.77
N ASP A 309 5.42 3.16 -5.58
CA ASP A 309 5.02 3.13 -6.99
C ASP A 309 3.50 3.15 -7.17
N LEU A 310 2.74 2.63 -6.22
CA LEU A 310 1.28 2.63 -6.27
C LEU A 310 0.71 4.05 -6.44
N VAL A 311 1.31 5.05 -5.78
CA VAL A 311 0.82 6.45 -5.80
C VAL A 311 1.70 7.37 -6.64
N ARG A 312 2.96 7.01 -6.91
CA ARG A 312 3.89 7.81 -7.69
C ARG A 312 3.43 7.94 -9.15
N ARG A 313 3.48 9.17 -9.68
CA ARG A 313 3.20 9.44 -11.10
C ARG A 313 4.26 8.74 -11.96
N PRO A 314 3.87 8.07 -13.05
CA PRO A 314 4.79 7.35 -13.92
C PRO A 314 5.85 8.27 -14.52
N ALA A 315 7.00 7.71 -14.89
CA ALA A 315 8.00 8.45 -15.64
C ALA A 315 7.54 8.69 -17.08
N ALA A 316 8.06 9.75 -17.71
CA ALA A 316 7.84 9.97 -19.14
C ALA A 316 8.36 8.77 -19.95
N GLY A 317 7.50 8.21 -20.80
CA GLY A 317 7.83 7.04 -21.63
C GLY A 317 7.85 5.68 -20.90
N GLU A 318 7.39 5.58 -19.64
CA GLU A 318 7.17 4.29 -18.98
C GLU A 318 6.21 3.42 -19.80
N ASP A 319 6.54 2.14 -20.01
CA ASP A 319 5.71 1.21 -20.79
C ASP A 319 4.42 0.88 -20.02
N PRO A 320 3.23 1.22 -20.56
CA PRO A 320 1.97 0.90 -19.92
C PRO A 320 1.72 -0.60 -19.71
N ASN A 321 2.43 -1.46 -20.44
CA ASN A 321 2.33 -2.92 -20.34
C ASN A 321 3.48 -3.54 -19.52
N GLY A 322 4.36 -2.72 -18.93
CA GLY A 322 5.41 -3.19 -18.03
C GLY A 322 4.85 -3.75 -16.72
N ALA A 323 5.70 -4.35 -15.89
CA ALA A 323 5.27 -4.97 -14.62
C ALA A 323 4.76 -3.96 -13.58
N ILE A 324 5.29 -2.73 -13.57
CA ILE A 324 5.03 -1.72 -12.53
C ILE A 324 3.81 -0.87 -12.87
N PHE A 325 3.69 -0.39 -14.11
CA PHE A 325 2.65 0.56 -14.52
C PHE A 325 1.20 0.09 -14.19
N PRO A 326 0.80 -1.16 -14.45
CA PRO A 326 -0.54 -1.67 -14.14
C PRO A 326 -0.87 -1.67 -12.64
N GLN A 327 0.14 -1.65 -11.77
CA GLN A 327 -0.06 -1.60 -10.32
C GLN A 327 -0.26 -0.15 -9.82
N ARG A 328 0.08 0.87 -10.63
CA ARG A 328 -0.06 2.28 -10.23
C ARG A 328 -1.53 2.69 -10.25
N PHE A 329 -1.98 3.40 -9.21
CA PHE A 329 -3.29 4.03 -9.21
C PHE A 329 -3.45 5.07 -10.32
N PHE A 330 -2.35 5.59 -10.88
CA PHE A 330 -2.39 6.36 -12.12
C PHE A 330 -3.06 5.59 -13.26
N GLY A 331 -2.71 4.31 -13.47
CA GLY A 331 -3.29 3.46 -14.51
C GLY A 331 -4.69 2.96 -14.18
N LEU A 332 -4.96 2.70 -12.89
CA LEU A 332 -6.22 2.14 -12.37
C LEU A 332 -7.32 3.19 -12.10
N ALA A 333 -7.01 4.47 -12.24
CA ALA A 333 -7.91 5.54 -11.84
C ALA A 333 -9.16 5.67 -12.72
N SER A 334 -10.29 6.02 -12.10
CA SER A 334 -11.47 6.53 -12.80
C SER A 334 -11.22 7.95 -13.31
N ILE A 335 -10.52 8.77 -12.52
CA ILE A 335 -10.23 10.18 -12.81
C ILE A 335 -8.79 10.48 -12.42
N ARG A 336 -8.04 11.17 -13.28
CA ARG A 336 -6.72 11.73 -12.94
C ARG A 336 -6.79 13.24 -12.91
N ILE A 337 -6.16 13.86 -11.93
CA ILE A 337 -5.97 15.30 -11.82
C ILE A 337 -4.47 15.54 -11.75
N LEU A 338 -3.91 16.12 -12.81
CA LEU A 338 -2.48 16.30 -12.99
C LEU A 338 -2.18 17.79 -13.07
N LEU A 339 -1.20 18.26 -12.29
CA LEU A 339 -0.66 19.61 -12.36
C LEU A 339 0.86 19.57 -12.46
N SER A 340 1.42 20.44 -13.31
CA SER A 340 2.85 20.58 -13.58
C SER A 340 3.19 22.01 -14.01
N ASP A 341 4.47 22.38 -13.97
CA ASP A 341 4.88 23.72 -14.40
C ASP A 341 4.78 23.91 -15.92
N THR A 342 4.94 22.85 -16.71
CA THR A 342 4.80 22.90 -18.18
C THR A 342 3.77 21.91 -18.69
N ALA A 343 3.15 22.21 -19.84
CA ALA A 343 2.25 21.28 -20.52
C ALA A 343 2.98 20.00 -20.96
N ALA A 344 4.26 20.10 -21.31
CA ALA A 344 5.07 18.97 -21.78
C ALA A 344 5.20 17.88 -20.70
N ASP A 345 5.43 18.27 -19.43
CA ASP A 345 5.57 17.32 -18.32
C ASP A 345 4.32 16.46 -18.12
N ILE A 346 3.13 16.98 -18.47
CA ILE A 346 1.87 16.22 -18.43
C ILE A 346 1.70 15.38 -19.70
N THR A 347 1.86 15.99 -20.87
CA THR A 347 1.58 15.32 -22.16
C THR A 347 2.59 14.23 -22.51
N SER A 348 3.78 14.23 -21.89
CA SER A 348 4.78 13.15 -22.03
C SER A 348 4.48 11.90 -21.22
N LEU A 349 3.49 11.95 -20.32
CA LEU A 349 3.14 10.82 -19.48
C LEU A 349 2.38 9.76 -20.29
N PRO A 350 2.61 8.47 -20.01
CA PRO A 350 1.88 7.40 -20.67
C PRO A 350 0.37 7.53 -20.48
N THR A 351 -0.41 7.21 -21.52
CA THR A 351 -1.88 7.13 -21.50
C THR A 351 -2.65 8.42 -21.16
N VAL A 352 -1.98 9.57 -21.03
CA VAL A 352 -2.67 10.87 -20.92
C VAL A 352 -3.39 11.19 -22.23
N SER A 353 -4.59 11.75 -22.15
CA SER A 353 -5.38 12.05 -23.34
C SER A 353 -4.75 13.18 -24.18
N ALA A 354 -4.97 13.17 -25.49
CA ALA A 354 -4.31 14.07 -26.43
C ALA A 354 -4.72 15.57 -26.32
N GLY A 355 -5.74 15.92 -25.55
CA GLY A 355 -6.14 17.31 -25.34
C GLY A 355 -5.04 18.14 -24.64
N GLU A 356 -4.91 19.42 -24.98
CA GLU A 356 -3.92 20.29 -24.35
C GLU A 356 -4.30 20.58 -22.88
N PRO A 357 -3.35 20.49 -21.92
CA PRO A 357 -3.55 20.96 -20.55
C PRO A 357 -3.93 22.45 -20.52
N ILE A 358 -4.74 22.85 -19.55
CA ILE A 358 -5.16 24.24 -19.36
C ILE A 358 -4.12 24.99 -18.52
N GLU A 359 -3.64 26.13 -19.00
CA GLU A 359 -2.76 27.01 -18.23
C GLU A 359 -3.54 27.73 -17.13
N LEU A 360 -2.96 27.79 -15.93
CA LEU A 360 -3.50 28.50 -14.76
C LEU A 360 -2.88 29.90 -14.61
N ASP A 361 -2.62 30.54 -15.74
CA ASP A 361 -2.20 31.93 -15.88
C ASP A 361 -2.88 32.56 -17.10
N ASP A 362 -3.63 33.65 -16.89
CA ASP A 362 -4.39 34.30 -17.96
C ASP A 362 -3.52 35.16 -18.91
N ARG A 363 -2.23 35.35 -18.60
CA ARG A 363 -1.32 36.24 -19.35
C ARG A 363 -0.81 35.69 -20.66
N VAL A 364 -0.68 34.37 -20.78
CA VAL A 364 -0.01 33.71 -21.90
C VAL A 364 -1.02 33.30 -22.97
N ASP A 365 -2.08 32.59 -22.59
CA ASP A 365 -3.07 32.03 -23.52
C ASP A 365 -4.06 33.05 -24.09
N THR A 366 -4.47 34.06 -23.30
CA THR A 366 -5.48 35.05 -23.72
C THR A 366 -4.98 36.49 -23.71
N GLY A 367 -3.65 36.66 -23.63
CA GLY A 367 -3.02 37.98 -23.61
C GLY A 367 -3.30 38.78 -22.34
N GLY A 368 -3.67 38.11 -21.24
CA GLY A 368 -3.92 38.72 -19.94
C GLY A 368 -5.35 39.16 -19.71
N ASP A 369 -6.34 38.67 -20.49
CA ASP A 369 -7.75 39.02 -20.27
C ASP A 369 -8.31 38.32 -19.03
N PRO A 370 -8.53 39.03 -17.90
CA PRO A 370 -9.10 38.43 -16.71
C PRO A 370 -10.53 37.90 -16.89
N ASN A 371 -11.22 38.30 -17.97
CA ASN A 371 -12.60 37.88 -18.23
C ASN A 371 -12.69 36.55 -18.99
N ASP A 372 -11.62 36.16 -19.68
CA ASP A 372 -11.52 34.92 -20.43
C ASP A 372 -10.13 34.30 -20.15
N PRO A 373 -9.90 33.70 -18.97
CA PRO A 373 -8.58 33.21 -18.55
C PRO A 373 -8.04 32.05 -19.40
N TRP A 374 -8.91 31.27 -20.06
CA TRP A 374 -8.51 30.23 -21.01
C TRP A 374 -9.65 29.92 -22.01
N PRO A 375 -9.37 29.25 -23.14
CA PRO A 375 -10.37 28.96 -24.16
C PRO A 375 -11.64 28.28 -23.63
N GLY A 376 -12.76 28.99 -23.82
CA GLY A 376 -14.08 28.51 -23.43
C GLY A 376 -14.46 28.77 -21.97
N TYR A 377 -13.65 29.46 -21.17
CA TYR A 377 -14.04 29.88 -19.84
C TYR A 377 -14.33 31.37 -19.81
N THR A 378 -15.61 31.74 -19.71
CA THR A 378 -16.02 33.15 -19.58
C THR A 378 -16.42 33.46 -18.15
N VAL A 379 -15.75 34.45 -17.59
CA VAL A 379 -15.95 34.91 -16.22
C VAL A 379 -17.35 35.46 -16.05
N ASN A 380 -18.03 34.93 -15.05
CA ASN A 380 -19.31 35.43 -14.61
C ASN A 380 -19.45 35.16 -13.12
N THR A 381 -20.57 35.58 -12.53
CA THR A 381 -20.81 35.29 -11.11
C THR A 381 -20.54 33.82 -10.79
N ARG A 382 -20.98 32.85 -11.60
CA ARG A 382 -20.78 31.42 -11.30
C ARG A 382 -19.38 30.88 -11.60
N ARG A 383 -18.62 31.55 -12.47
CA ARG A 383 -17.29 31.16 -12.95
C ARG A 383 -16.32 32.30 -12.63
N PRO A 384 -15.70 32.29 -11.45
CA PRO A 384 -14.85 33.39 -11.02
C PRO A 384 -13.55 33.46 -11.86
N PRO A 385 -12.90 34.64 -11.95
CA PRO A 385 -11.59 34.77 -12.56
C PRO A 385 -10.51 34.05 -11.72
N LEU A 386 -9.30 33.90 -12.25
CA LEU A 386 -8.15 33.47 -11.47
C LEU A 386 -7.74 34.56 -10.45
N ALA A 387 -7.24 34.13 -9.28
CA ALA A 387 -6.77 35.01 -8.23
C ALA A 387 -5.55 35.82 -8.71
N ARG A 388 -5.55 37.13 -8.43
CA ARG A 388 -4.50 38.06 -8.88
C ARG A 388 -3.88 38.84 -7.73
N SER A 389 -2.58 39.11 -7.84
CA SER A 389 -1.88 40.05 -6.98
C SER A 389 -2.39 41.47 -7.19
N ASN A 390 -2.57 42.22 -6.10
CA ASN A 390 -2.85 43.65 -6.17
C ASN A 390 -1.59 44.53 -6.03
N GLY A 391 -0.40 43.91 -5.91
CA GLY A 391 0.89 44.59 -5.81
C GLY A 391 1.14 45.41 -4.54
N ASN A 392 0.23 45.39 -3.56
CA ASN A 392 0.37 46.19 -2.34
C ASN A 392 1.24 45.48 -1.29
N ALA A 393 2.51 45.85 -1.21
CA ALA A 393 3.46 45.32 -0.23
C ALA A 393 2.99 45.52 1.22
N GLY A 394 2.27 46.60 1.53
CA GLY A 394 1.71 46.84 2.87
C GLY A 394 0.63 45.84 3.28
N GLN A 395 0.08 45.09 2.32
CA GLN A 395 -0.88 44.00 2.54
C GLN A 395 -0.22 42.61 2.43
N GLY A 396 1.10 42.56 2.27
CA GLY A 396 1.88 41.33 2.18
C GLY A 396 2.09 40.78 0.77
N TYR A 397 1.63 41.46 -0.29
CA TYR A 397 1.88 41.01 -1.66
C TYR A 397 3.36 41.23 -2.03
N ALA A 398 4.01 40.14 -2.42
CA ALA A 398 5.40 40.12 -2.87
C ALA A 398 5.52 40.12 -4.41
N PHE A 399 4.43 39.86 -5.11
CA PHE A 399 4.38 39.77 -6.57
C PHE A 399 3.75 41.01 -7.21
N PRO A 400 4.22 41.45 -8.40
CA PRO A 400 3.66 42.55 -9.18
C PRO A 400 2.13 42.55 -9.29
N LEU A 401 1.55 43.76 -9.45
CA LEU A 401 0.13 43.93 -9.76
C LEU A 401 -0.27 43.07 -10.98
N ASP A 402 -1.50 42.55 -10.94
CA ASP A 402 -2.12 41.69 -11.96
C ASP A 402 -1.52 40.31 -12.13
N GLU A 403 -0.56 39.91 -11.30
CA GLU A 403 0.07 38.60 -11.45
C GLU A 403 -0.83 37.49 -10.94
N THR A 404 -1.01 36.45 -11.77
CA THR A 404 -1.79 35.28 -11.42
C THR A 404 -1.11 34.49 -10.31
N LEU A 405 -1.88 34.12 -9.28
CA LEU A 405 -1.36 33.50 -8.05
C LEU A 405 -1.36 31.95 -8.09
N HIS A 406 -1.69 31.33 -9.23
CA HIS A 406 -1.72 29.86 -9.39
C HIS A 406 -0.55 29.36 -10.22
N GLY A 407 -0.50 29.70 -11.52
CA GLY A 407 0.54 29.30 -12.46
C GLY A 407 0.56 27.80 -12.77
N GLY A 408 1.36 27.43 -13.77
CA GLY A 408 1.50 26.07 -14.29
C GLY A 408 0.27 25.61 -15.08
N PHE A 409 0.15 24.32 -15.30
CA PHE A 409 -0.89 23.68 -16.11
C PHE A 409 -1.69 22.69 -15.27
N ILE A 410 -2.95 22.47 -15.64
CA ILE A 410 -3.82 21.43 -15.10
C ILE A 410 -4.41 20.58 -16.24
N LYS A 411 -4.50 19.27 -16.00
CA LYS A 411 -5.17 18.31 -16.86
C LYS A 411 -6.03 17.39 -16.01
N ILE A 412 -7.27 17.17 -16.43
CA ILE A 412 -8.20 16.24 -15.79
C ILE A 412 -8.73 15.29 -16.86
N ASP A 413 -8.37 14.01 -16.72
CA ASP A 413 -8.84 12.94 -17.61
C ASP A 413 -9.78 11.99 -16.84
N VAL A 414 -10.78 11.46 -17.52
CA VAL A 414 -11.66 10.40 -17.02
C VAL A 414 -11.47 9.13 -17.86
N GLN A 415 -11.43 7.98 -17.21
CA GLN A 415 -11.36 6.67 -17.87
C GLN A 415 -12.73 6.02 -17.93
N ASP A 416 -13.05 5.36 -19.04
CA ASP A 416 -14.23 4.50 -19.14
C ASP A 416 -13.94 3.03 -18.79
N ALA A 417 -14.98 2.20 -18.76
CA ALA A 417 -14.88 0.77 -18.48
C ALA A 417 -14.04 -0.04 -19.50
N TYR A 418 -13.71 0.56 -20.65
CA TYR A 418 -12.87 -0.04 -21.70
C TYR A 418 -11.42 0.43 -21.64
N GLY A 419 -11.07 1.28 -20.66
CA GLY A 419 -9.73 1.85 -20.48
C GLY A 419 -9.45 3.08 -21.35
N THR A 420 -10.46 3.67 -22.00
CA THR A 420 -10.31 4.86 -22.85
C THR A 420 -10.31 6.12 -22.01
N TRP A 421 -9.30 6.98 -22.20
CA TRP A 421 -9.16 8.26 -21.49
C TRP A 421 -9.74 9.43 -22.28
N THR A 422 -10.55 10.25 -21.61
CA THR A 422 -11.19 11.44 -22.19
C THR A 422 -10.85 12.68 -21.37
N ASP A 423 -10.45 13.76 -22.04
CA ASP A 423 -10.22 15.07 -21.41
C ASP A 423 -11.53 15.70 -20.93
N VAL A 424 -11.62 15.94 -19.62
CA VAL A 424 -12.75 16.62 -18.97
C VAL A 424 -12.32 17.90 -18.25
N THR A 425 -11.10 18.38 -18.48
CA THR A 425 -10.49 19.53 -17.77
C THR A 425 -11.39 20.76 -17.82
N ASN A 426 -11.79 21.18 -19.03
CA ASN A 426 -12.62 22.37 -19.19
C ASN A 426 -14.03 22.18 -18.60
N GLU A 427 -14.60 20.98 -18.69
CA GLU A 427 -15.91 20.68 -18.11
C GLU A 427 -15.90 20.87 -16.59
N ILE A 428 -14.92 20.27 -15.90
CA ILE A 428 -14.78 20.34 -14.45
C ILE A 428 -14.53 21.78 -14.00
N LEU A 429 -13.57 22.49 -14.61
CA LEU A 429 -13.25 23.85 -14.20
C LEU A 429 -14.43 24.82 -14.41
N ARG A 430 -15.25 24.62 -15.45
CA ARG A 430 -16.46 25.43 -15.73
C ARG A 430 -17.57 25.29 -14.69
N LEU A 431 -17.52 24.28 -13.81
CA LEU A 431 -18.43 24.15 -12.67
C LEU A 431 -18.11 25.17 -11.56
N GLY A 432 -16.89 25.71 -11.57
CA GLY A 432 -16.40 26.78 -10.71
C GLY A 432 -15.13 26.38 -9.98
N ILE A 433 -14.18 27.31 -9.86
CA ILE A 433 -12.84 27.05 -9.30
C ILE A 433 -12.62 27.65 -7.90
N ALA A 434 -13.62 28.32 -7.32
CA ALA A 434 -13.47 29.00 -6.04
C ALA A 434 -14.42 28.44 -4.96
N ASN A 435 -13.90 28.33 -3.74
CA ASN A 435 -14.72 28.04 -2.56
C ASN A 435 -15.18 29.33 -1.85
N ARG A 436 -16.13 29.16 -0.92
CA ARG A 436 -16.64 30.22 -0.04
C ARG A 436 -15.53 30.76 0.85
N ASN A 437 -15.84 31.91 1.43
CA ASN A 437 -15.08 32.45 2.54
C ASN A 437 -15.22 31.53 3.78
N ILE A 438 -14.10 31.28 4.46
CA ILE A 438 -14.03 30.46 5.68
C ILE A 438 -14.42 31.21 6.95
N ASP A 439 -14.39 32.55 6.94
CA ASP A 439 -14.78 33.37 8.08
C ASP A 439 -16.31 33.27 8.26
N PRO A 440 -16.81 32.80 9.42
CA PRO A 440 -18.24 32.68 9.69
C PRO A 440 -19.01 34.00 9.52
N ALA A 441 -18.37 35.16 9.77
CA ALA A 441 -18.98 36.47 9.58
C ALA A 441 -19.21 36.81 8.10
N CYS A 442 -18.46 36.16 7.21
CA CYS A 442 -18.53 36.30 5.76
C CYS A 442 -19.11 35.08 5.03
N ALA A 443 -19.38 34.00 5.78
CA ALA A 443 -19.94 32.77 5.24
C ALA A 443 -21.41 32.98 4.89
N ASN A 444 -21.69 33.22 3.60
CA ASN A 444 -23.06 33.18 3.10
C ASN A 444 -23.51 31.72 2.96
N ALA A 445 -24.41 31.27 3.84
CA ALA A 445 -25.00 29.91 3.80
C ALA A 445 -25.70 29.56 2.47
N SER A 446 -26.02 30.56 1.63
CA SER A 446 -26.57 30.36 0.28
C SER A 446 -25.51 30.10 -0.79
N TYR A 447 -24.21 30.20 -0.47
CA TYR A 447 -23.13 29.88 -1.41
C TYR A 447 -22.97 28.37 -1.53
N ARG A 448 -23.42 27.82 -2.65
CA ARG A 448 -23.09 26.45 -3.07
C ARG A 448 -22.30 26.53 -4.38
N SER A 449 -20.97 26.43 -4.28
CA SER A 449 -20.15 26.16 -5.46
C SER A 449 -20.58 24.82 -6.06
N LYS A 450 -20.55 24.70 -7.38
CA LYS A 450 -20.65 23.40 -8.06
C LYS A 450 -19.27 22.85 -8.39
N GLY A 451 -18.21 23.59 -8.04
CA GLY A 451 -16.83 23.20 -8.30
C GLY A 451 -16.52 21.87 -7.65
N VAL A 452 -16.10 20.91 -8.49
CA VAL A 452 -15.53 19.64 -8.04
C VAL A 452 -14.11 19.88 -7.52
N ILE A 453 -13.35 20.72 -8.24
CA ILE A 453 -12.01 21.15 -7.85
C ILE A 453 -12.04 22.65 -7.54
N GLN A 454 -11.48 23.05 -6.40
CA GLN A 454 -11.23 24.45 -6.08
C GLN A 454 -9.73 24.73 -6.00
N LEU A 455 -9.34 25.83 -6.65
CA LEU A 455 -7.97 26.35 -6.68
C LEU A 455 -7.81 27.52 -5.69
N GLN A 456 -8.90 28.21 -5.40
CA GLN A 456 -8.90 29.46 -4.65
C GLN A 456 -10.14 29.59 -3.75
N ARG A 457 -10.15 30.61 -2.91
CA ARG A 457 -11.31 30.99 -2.10
C ARG A 457 -11.49 32.50 -2.06
N ILE A 458 -12.69 32.93 -1.72
CA ILE A 458 -12.99 34.35 -1.49
C ILE A 458 -12.25 34.84 -0.24
N ARG A 459 -11.60 36.01 -0.34
CA ARG A 459 -10.90 36.67 0.77
C ARG A 459 -11.87 37.15 1.86
N TYR A 460 -11.40 37.22 3.10
CA TYR A 460 -12.21 37.69 4.24
C TYR A 460 -11.95 39.12 4.69
N ASP A 461 -10.92 39.79 4.20
CA ASP A 461 -10.49 41.10 4.68
C ASP A 461 -11.02 42.28 3.83
N GLY A 462 -11.97 42.03 2.90
CA GLY A 462 -12.50 43.07 2.00
C GLY A 462 -11.50 43.49 0.91
N ASN A 463 -11.98 44.08 -0.20
CA ASN A 463 -11.08 44.59 -1.23
C ASN A 463 -10.71 46.03 -0.93
N LEU A 464 -9.50 46.25 -0.43
CA LEU A 464 -9.03 47.58 -0.01
C LEU A 464 -8.84 48.57 -1.18
N VAL A 465 -8.95 48.13 -2.45
CA VAL A 465 -8.90 49.00 -3.64
C VAL A 465 -10.30 49.54 -4.01
N ASP A 466 -11.38 48.88 -3.56
CA ASP A 466 -12.75 49.38 -3.68
C ASP A 466 -13.26 49.82 -2.28
N PRO A 467 -13.27 51.14 -1.98
CA PRO A 467 -13.71 51.68 -0.69
C PRO A 467 -15.20 51.41 -0.39
N LEU A 468 -15.93 50.78 -1.29
CA LEU A 468 -17.34 50.38 -1.14
C LEU A 468 -17.52 48.87 -0.87
N THR A 469 -16.45 48.05 -0.84
CA THR A 469 -16.55 46.64 -0.45
C THR A 469 -16.41 46.47 1.07
N THR A 470 -17.53 46.19 1.73
CA THR A 470 -17.53 45.84 3.15
C THR A 470 -16.99 44.43 3.36
N GLY A 471 -15.75 44.32 3.83
CA GLY A 471 -15.24 43.28 4.73
C GLY A 471 -15.37 41.79 4.38
N CYS A 472 -15.80 41.39 3.18
CA CYS A 472 -15.98 39.97 2.82
C CYS A 472 -15.65 39.65 1.35
N GLY A 473 -14.84 40.48 0.68
CA GLY A 473 -14.46 40.30 -0.73
C GLY A 473 -15.65 40.31 -1.70
N GLN A 474 -16.77 40.97 -1.36
CA GLN A 474 -17.99 40.93 -2.16
C GLN A 474 -18.71 42.28 -2.24
N ARG A 475 -19.26 42.57 -3.41
CA ARG A 475 -20.34 43.55 -3.63
C ARG A 475 -21.69 42.83 -3.49
N ASN A 476 -22.56 43.26 -2.57
CA ASN A 476 -23.97 42.83 -2.49
C ASN A 476 -24.26 41.32 -2.31
N ARG A 477 -23.43 40.56 -1.58
CA ARG A 477 -23.63 39.12 -1.32
C ARG A 477 -23.70 38.24 -2.60
N ARG A 478 -23.22 38.75 -3.74
CA ARG A 478 -23.10 38.03 -5.02
C ARG A 478 -21.63 37.64 -5.26
N ARG A 479 -21.41 36.61 -6.07
CA ARG A 479 -20.08 36.10 -6.43
C ARG A 479 -19.26 37.19 -7.15
N SER A 480 -18.00 37.40 -6.77
CA SER A 480 -17.13 38.44 -7.35
C SER A 480 -16.65 38.04 -8.76
N GLN A 481 -16.45 39.05 -9.61
CA GLN A 481 -15.83 38.92 -10.93
C GLN A 481 -14.44 39.57 -10.96
N SER A 482 -13.91 39.99 -9.81
CA SER A 482 -12.59 40.59 -9.67
C SER A 482 -11.59 39.54 -9.16
N GLY A 483 -10.44 39.40 -9.83
CA GLY A 483 -9.37 38.49 -9.41
C GLY A 483 -8.74 38.85 -8.06
N TYR A 484 -8.80 40.11 -7.65
CA TYR A 484 -8.23 40.59 -6.38
C TYR A 484 -9.07 40.22 -5.13
N ASP A 485 -10.26 39.64 -5.35
CA ASP A 485 -11.17 39.20 -4.28
C ASP A 485 -10.94 37.73 -3.89
N TYR A 486 -9.95 37.09 -4.48
CA TYR A 486 -9.64 35.68 -4.29
C TYR A 486 -8.20 35.49 -3.80
N TRP A 487 -8.02 34.46 -2.98
CA TRP A 487 -6.72 33.99 -2.54
C TRP A 487 -6.51 32.53 -2.93
N PRO A 488 -5.26 32.12 -3.20
CA PRO A 488 -4.89 30.71 -3.22
C PRO A 488 -5.32 30.00 -1.94
N LEU A 489 -5.50 28.69 -2.05
CA LEU A 489 -5.74 27.82 -0.92
C LEU A 489 -4.42 27.47 -0.24
N VAL A 490 -4.31 27.82 1.03
CA VAL A 490 -3.10 27.61 1.84
C VAL A 490 -3.47 27.27 3.28
N LEU A 491 -2.70 26.38 3.88
CA LEU A 491 -2.75 26.04 5.30
C LEU A 491 -1.36 26.13 5.92
N TYR A 492 -1.31 26.11 7.25
CA TYR A 492 -0.04 26.02 7.98
C TYR A 492 -0.02 24.68 8.72
N ASP A 493 0.88 23.79 8.34
CA ASP A 493 1.16 22.57 9.10
C ASP A 493 2.28 22.84 10.09
N THR A 494 1.93 22.82 11.38
CA THR A 494 2.88 23.10 12.46
C THR A 494 3.95 22.03 12.62
N ARG A 495 3.68 20.79 12.22
CA ARG A 495 4.66 19.69 12.30
C ARG A 495 5.76 19.87 11.25
N GLU A 496 5.35 20.37 10.09
CA GLU A 496 6.23 20.70 8.97
C GLU A 496 6.96 22.04 9.13
N GLY A 497 6.33 22.99 9.82
CA GLY A 497 6.88 24.33 9.99
C GLY A 497 8.01 24.40 11.01
N ASN A 498 7.95 23.59 12.07
CA ASN A 498 8.88 23.69 13.18
C ASN A 498 9.96 22.61 13.08
N PHE A 499 11.18 23.01 12.71
CA PHE A 499 12.35 22.12 12.66
C PHE A 499 12.75 21.56 14.04
N ARG A 500 12.28 22.16 15.14
CA ARG A 500 12.54 21.71 16.52
C ARG A 500 11.32 21.91 17.42
N ASP A 501 11.12 20.98 18.35
CA ASP A 501 10.04 21.02 19.36
C ASP A 501 10.15 22.18 20.37
N ASN A 502 11.29 22.90 20.41
CA ASN A 502 11.55 23.99 21.35
C ASN A 502 11.20 25.38 20.80
N VAL A 503 10.69 25.48 19.57
CA VAL A 503 10.26 26.76 18.99
C VAL A 503 8.96 27.22 19.70
N PRO A 504 8.90 28.46 20.22
CA PRO A 504 7.73 28.94 20.96
C PRO A 504 6.44 28.92 20.14
N THR A 505 5.40 28.26 20.67
CA THR A 505 4.06 28.14 20.05
C THR A 505 3.24 29.45 20.04
N GLY A 506 3.78 30.52 20.63
CA GLY A 506 3.14 31.85 20.69
C GLY A 506 3.54 32.83 19.59
N SER A 507 4.36 32.42 18.62
CA SER A 507 4.74 33.29 17.50
C SER A 507 3.56 33.50 16.55
N THR A 508 3.23 34.76 16.25
CA THR A 508 2.29 35.12 15.17
C THR A 508 2.90 34.97 13.78
N ASN A 509 4.22 34.78 13.69
CA ASN A 509 4.95 34.49 12.47
C ASN A 509 5.12 32.98 12.30
N MET A 510 5.04 32.53 11.05
CA MET A 510 5.11 31.14 10.63
C MET A 510 6.32 30.92 9.72
N PHE A 511 6.96 29.76 9.84
CA PHE A 511 8.05 29.38 8.94
C PHE A 511 7.49 28.97 7.58
N LEU A 512 8.17 29.35 6.50
CA LEU A 512 7.76 28.96 5.15
C LEU A 512 7.73 27.43 4.96
N ALA A 513 8.52 26.68 5.72
CA ALA A 513 8.48 25.22 5.75
C ALA A 513 7.07 24.68 5.99
N GLY A 514 6.26 25.29 6.87
CA GLY A 514 4.93 24.78 7.18
C GLY A 514 3.82 25.33 6.29
N VAL A 515 4.15 26.26 5.38
CA VAL A 515 3.16 26.87 4.47
C VAL A 515 2.91 25.92 3.30
N THR A 516 1.76 25.26 3.32
CA THR A 516 1.38 24.27 2.30
C THR A 516 0.22 24.79 1.47
N HIS A 517 0.44 24.95 0.16
CA HIS A 517 -0.62 25.27 -0.78
C HIS A 517 -1.31 23.98 -1.20
N TYR A 518 -2.64 24.03 -1.32
CA TYR A 518 -3.41 22.83 -1.64
C TYR A 518 -4.44 23.07 -2.75
N ILE A 519 -4.82 21.99 -3.41
CA ILE A 519 -6.02 21.93 -4.21
C ILE A 519 -7.11 21.28 -3.38
N GLU A 520 -8.34 21.77 -3.46
CA GLU A 520 -9.46 21.18 -2.72
C GLU A 520 -10.36 20.37 -3.66
N LEU A 521 -10.68 19.14 -3.26
CA LEU A 521 -11.63 18.25 -3.91
C LEU A 521 -12.91 18.19 -3.07
N ASP A 522 -14.01 18.68 -3.65
CA ASP A 522 -15.34 18.60 -3.06
C ASP A 522 -15.98 17.26 -3.41
N VAL A 523 -16.02 16.36 -2.43
CA VAL A 523 -16.43 14.96 -2.63
C VAL A 523 -17.91 14.84 -2.96
N ASN A 524 -18.76 15.69 -2.39
CA ASN A 524 -20.18 15.73 -2.75
C ASN A 524 -20.40 16.23 -4.17
N ASN A 525 -19.69 17.28 -4.60
CA ASN A 525 -19.79 17.72 -5.99
C ASN A 525 -19.20 16.68 -6.95
N LEU A 526 -18.13 15.97 -6.58
CA LEU A 526 -17.62 14.84 -7.35
C LEU A 526 -18.71 13.75 -7.51
N ARG A 527 -19.36 13.33 -6.42
CA ARG A 527 -20.49 12.38 -6.46
C ARG A 527 -21.57 12.83 -7.44
N ARG A 528 -21.93 14.11 -7.40
CA ARG A 528 -22.95 14.70 -8.28
C ARG A 528 -22.50 14.74 -9.74
N TRP A 529 -21.22 14.96 -9.98
CA TRP A 529 -20.65 14.94 -11.32
C TRP A 529 -20.65 13.53 -11.91
N LEU A 530 -20.18 12.55 -11.15
CA LEU A 530 -20.23 11.13 -11.48
C LEU A 530 -21.66 10.64 -11.76
N ALA A 531 -22.65 11.14 -11.00
CA ALA A 531 -24.06 10.83 -11.22
C ALA A 531 -24.71 11.59 -12.41
N GLY A 532 -23.99 12.49 -13.08
CA GLY A 532 -24.52 13.33 -14.16
C GLY A 532 -25.51 14.42 -13.69
N GLU A 533 -25.58 14.73 -12.40
CA GLU A 533 -26.36 15.85 -11.88
C GLU A 533 -25.73 17.21 -12.23
N ILE A 534 -24.41 17.23 -12.35
CA ILE A 534 -23.61 18.36 -12.83
C ILE A 534 -22.61 17.84 -13.87
N GLY A 535 -22.43 18.54 -14.99
CA GLY A 535 -21.60 18.01 -16.09
C GLY A 535 -22.28 16.88 -16.87
N ASN A 536 -21.54 16.29 -17.81
CA ASN A 536 -22.04 15.29 -18.76
C ASN A 536 -21.17 14.02 -18.82
N ASN A 537 -19.87 14.11 -18.56
CA ASN A 537 -18.95 12.98 -18.76
C ASN A 537 -18.79 12.08 -17.53
N GLY A 538 -19.20 12.53 -16.34
CA GLY A 538 -19.07 11.75 -15.11
C GLY A 538 -19.73 10.36 -15.13
N PRO A 539 -20.92 10.16 -15.73
CA PRO A 539 -21.52 8.83 -15.84
C PRO A 539 -20.74 7.81 -16.68
N ASN A 540 -19.73 8.26 -17.44
CA ASN A 540 -18.87 7.37 -18.21
C ASN A 540 -17.65 6.88 -17.40
N ALA A 541 -17.44 7.39 -16.19
CA ALA A 541 -16.29 7.04 -15.38
C ALA A 541 -16.30 5.57 -14.95
N LEU A 542 -15.14 4.92 -15.02
CA LEU A 542 -14.90 3.58 -14.49
C LEU A 542 -15.31 3.51 -13.01
N ASP A 543 -16.12 2.51 -12.64
CA ASP A 543 -16.67 2.34 -11.29
C ASP A 543 -16.52 0.91 -10.74
N GLN A 544 -15.60 0.11 -11.31
CA GLN A 544 -15.38 -1.27 -10.89
C GLN A 544 -14.97 -1.36 -9.41
N ASN A 545 -15.93 -1.72 -8.55
CA ASN A 545 -15.82 -1.77 -7.09
C ASN A 545 -15.60 -0.40 -6.40
N GLY A 546 -15.90 0.70 -7.09
CA GLY A 546 -15.76 2.06 -6.56
C GLY A 546 -15.11 3.00 -7.57
N PHE A 547 -15.11 4.29 -7.23
CA PHE A 547 -14.40 5.30 -8.00
C PHE A 547 -13.01 5.53 -7.45
N VAL A 548 -12.05 5.72 -8.33
CA VAL A 548 -10.66 6.02 -7.99
C VAL A 548 -10.29 7.40 -8.54
N VAL A 549 -9.89 8.31 -7.66
CA VAL A 549 -9.32 9.61 -8.02
C VAL A 549 -7.82 9.57 -7.80
N TYR A 550 -7.06 9.73 -8.87
CA TYR A 550 -5.62 9.93 -8.81
C TYR A 550 -5.30 11.43 -8.86
N PHE A 551 -4.53 11.93 -7.91
CA PHE A 551 -4.11 13.33 -7.83
C PHE A 551 -2.60 13.46 -7.81
N SER A 552 -2.08 14.46 -8.52
CA SER A 552 -0.66 14.75 -8.53
C SER A 552 -0.42 16.20 -8.97
N ASP A 553 0.20 16.99 -8.09
CA ASP A 553 0.65 18.36 -8.31
C ASP A 553 2.16 18.44 -8.11
N ARG A 554 2.89 18.49 -9.23
CA ARG A 554 4.35 18.62 -9.28
C ARG A 554 4.81 20.04 -9.57
N ARG A 555 3.92 21.04 -9.50
CA ARG A 555 4.31 22.45 -9.74
C ARG A 555 5.33 22.94 -8.71
N GLY A 556 6.48 23.39 -9.19
CA GLY A 556 7.62 23.80 -8.38
C GLY A 556 8.49 22.63 -7.91
N ASN A 557 8.20 21.38 -8.29
CA ASN A 557 9.03 20.22 -8.01
C ASN A 557 10.08 20.08 -9.13
N ARG A 558 11.30 20.56 -8.89
CA ARG A 558 12.39 20.46 -9.87
C ARG A 558 13.69 20.08 -9.19
N ASP A 559 14.35 19.05 -9.72
CA ASP A 559 15.74 18.76 -9.39
C ASP A 559 16.69 19.81 -10.02
N LEU A 560 17.98 19.65 -9.77
CA LEU A 560 19.02 20.53 -10.34
C LEU A 560 19.14 20.43 -11.87
N ALA A 561 18.61 19.37 -12.48
CA ALA A 561 18.57 19.18 -13.94
C ALA A 561 17.26 19.69 -14.58
N GLY A 562 16.30 20.17 -13.77
CA GLY A 562 15.00 20.68 -14.22
C GLY A 562 13.94 19.60 -14.43
N ASN A 563 14.14 18.37 -13.96
CA ASN A 563 13.15 17.30 -14.04
C ASN A 563 12.19 17.32 -12.85
N GLU A 564 10.94 16.92 -13.07
CA GLU A 564 10.00 16.67 -11.97
C GLU A 564 10.31 15.31 -11.31
N THR A 565 10.65 15.32 -10.03
CA THR A 565 10.95 14.09 -9.27
C THR A 565 9.72 13.53 -8.57
N GLY A 566 8.79 14.41 -8.18
CA GLY A 566 7.63 14.06 -7.34
C GLY A 566 7.99 13.95 -5.85
N GLU A 567 9.24 14.22 -5.47
CA GLU A 567 9.75 14.13 -4.11
C GLU A 567 10.10 15.53 -3.57
N PHE A 568 9.97 15.74 -2.27
CA PHE A 568 10.54 16.92 -1.61
C PHE A 568 12.01 16.66 -1.27
N GLY A 569 12.90 16.78 -2.27
CA GLY A 569 14.32 16.42 -2.12
C GLY A 569 15.18 17.43 -1.35
N PHE A 570 14.63 18.09 -0.33
CA PHE A 570 15.43 18.85 0.62
C PHE A 570 15.73 17.97 1.83
N GLU A 571 16.88 17.33 1.80
CA GLU A 571 17.29 16.33 2.79
C GLU A 571 18.19 16.91 3.88
N ASP A 572 18.80 18.07 3.68
CA ASP A 572 19.67 18.76 4.67
C ASP A 572 18.84 19.52 5.73
N PHE A 573 18.04 18.83 6.54
CA PHE A 573 17.12 19.42 7.52
C PHE A 573 17.43 19.06 8.99
N VAL A 574 18.30 18.09 9.25
CA VAL A 574 18.73 17.65 10.58
C VAL A 574 20.24 17.81 10.73
N ASN A 575 20.64 18.84 11.46
CA ASN A 575 22.01 18.89 11.99
C ASN A 575 22.02 18.55 13.49
N PRO A 576 22.49 17.35 13.90
CA PRO A 576 22.51 16.93 15.30
C PRO A 576 23.40 17.79 16.20
N THR A 577 24.40 18.46 15.60
CA THR A 577 25.37 19.30 16.33
C THR A 577 24.92 20.74 16.52
N SER A 578 23.85 21.16 15.81
CA SER A 578 23.31 22.52 15.88
C SER A 578 22.04 22.56 16.75
N GLY A 579 22.07 23.36 17.81
CA GLY A 579 20.89 23.63 18.64
C GLY A 579 19.74 24.32 17.88
N ALA A 580 20.04 24.97 16.75
CA ALA A 580 19.06 25.57 15.85
C ALA A 580 18.63 24.63 14.71
N GLY A 581 19.28 23.46 14.55
CA GLY A 581 19.01 22.53 13.45
C GLY A 581 19.43 23.05 12.07
N THR A 582 20.38 23.98 12.01
CA THR A 582 20.83 24.58 10.75
C THR A 582 21.46 23.55 9.80
N PRO A 583 21.07 23.52 8.52
CA PRO A 583 21.67 22.67 7.48
C PRO A 583 23.21 22.72 7.51
N ASN A 584 23.89 21.59 7.29
CA ASN A 584 25.36 21.49 7.35
C ASN A 584 26.02 21.05 6.05
N GLY A 585 25.24 20.72 5.02
CA GLY A 585 25.73 20.26 3.73
C GLY A 585 26.32 18.84 3.74
N ALA A 586 26.00 18.03 4.74
CA ALA A 586 26.39 16.63 4.85
C ALA A 586 25.15 15.75 5.05
N LEU A 587 25.18 14.52 4.54
CA LEU A 587 24.11 13.54 4.75
C LEU A 587 24.22 12.95 6.17
N ASP A 588 23.38 13.43 7.08
CA ASP A 588 23.25 12.91 8.43
C ASP A 588 22.23 11.75 8.52
N THR A 589 22.27 10.98 9.60
CA THR A 589 21.35 9.85 9.80
C THR A 589 19.90 10.33 9.82
N GLY A 590 19.07 9.81 8.91
CA GLY A 590 17.65 10.13 8.78
C GLY A 590 17.33 11.20 7.75
N GLU A 591 18.33 11.73 7.04
CA GLU A 591 18.16 12.71 5.97
C GLU A 591 17.96 12.09 4.59
N ASP A 592 18.41 10.85 4.35
CA ASP A 592 18.23 10.12 3.09
C ASP A 592 16.78 9.61 2.95
N LEU A 593 15.86 10.48 2.54
CA LEU A 593 14.42 10.18 2.50
C LEU A 593 14.06 9.25 1.34
N ASN A 594 14.78 9.35 0.22
CA ASN A 594 14.56 8.50 -0.96
C ASN A 594 15.47 7.26 -0.99
N GLY A 595 16.44 7.14 -0.08
CA GLY A 595 17.31 5.97 0.07
C GLY A 595 18.41 5.86 -0.99
N ASN A 596 18.76 6.96 -1.66
CA ASN A 596 19.72 6.95 -2.76
C ASN A 596 21.20 7.08 -2.27
N GLY A 597 21.41 7.35 -0.98
CA GLY A 597 22.73 7.49 -0.36
C GLY A 597 23.47 8.79 -0.72
N VAL A 598 22.77 9.79 -1.24
CA VAL A 598 23.27 11.11 -1.65
C VAL A 598 22.45 12.17 -0.93
N LEU A 599 23.09 13.27 -0.51
CA LEU A 599 22.36 14.42 0.04
C LEU A 599 21.70 15.21 -1.10
N ASP A 600 20.37 15.16 -1.15
CA ASP A 600 19.59 16.04 -2.02
C ASP A 600 19.29 17.39 -1.33
N VAL A 601 19.49 18.49 -2.06
CA VAL A 601 19.29 19.87 -1.54
C VAL A 601 18.31 20.69 -2.36
N TYR A 602 17.70 20.10 -3.39
CA TYR A 602 16.71 20.79 -4.21
C TYR A 602 15.40 20.96 -3.43
N GLY A 603 14.56 21.93 -3.81
CA GLY A 603 13.36 22.28 -3.02
C GLY A 603 13.61 23.10 -1.75
N GLY A 604 14.87 23.21 -1.28
CA GLY A 604 15.27 24.11 -0.18
C GLY A 604 15.44 25.59 -0.59
N VAL A 605 15.39 25.88 -1.89
CA VAL A 605 15.50 27.23 -2.46
C VAL A 605 14.21 27.66 -3.17
N PRO A 606 13.88 28.97 -3.16
CA PRO A 606 12.71 29.51 -3.86
C PRO A 606 12.72 29.21 -5.36
N GLN A 607 11.65 28.59 -5.86
CA GLN A 607 11.46 28.33 -7.29
C GLN A 607 10.79 29.51 -8.00
N ARG A 608 9.98 30.29 -7.27
CA ARG A 608 9.31 31.48 -7.79
C ARG A 608 9.67 32.69 -6.94
N LEU A 609 10.33 33.67 -7.55
CA LEU A 609 10.90 34.82 -6.86
C LEU A 609 9.92 36.00 -6.82
N GLY A 610 9.62 36.48 -5.62
CA GLY A 610 8.93 37.75 -5.38
C GLY A 610 9.86 38.79 -4.77
N ALA A 611 9.28 39.85 -4.21
CA ALA A 611 9.96 40.76 -3.31
C ALA A 611 10.11 40.15 -1.89
N ALA A 612 11.01 40.72 -1.09
CA ALA A 612 11.17 40.34 0.31
C ALA A 612 9.81 40.30 1.04
N PRO A 613 9.52 39.26 1.86
CA PRO A 613 10.42 38.20 2.30
C PRO A 613 10.44 36.93 1.41
N LEU A 614 9.90 36.98 0.18
CA LEU A 614 9.82 35.84 -0.75
C LEU A 614 10.80 35.96 -1.93
N ASP A 615 11.92 36.65 -1.73
CA ASP A 615 12.96 36.82 -2.73
C ASP A 615 13.97 35.66 -2.72
N ALA A 616 15.06 35.77 -3.49
CA ALA A 616 16.08 34.73 -3.61
C ALA A 616 16.83 34.41 -2.29
N THR A 617 16.65 35.21 -1.23
CA THR A 617 17.24 34.95 0.08
C THR A 617 16.31 34.14 1.01
N ALA A 618 15.06 33.92 0.59
CA ALA A 618 14.12 33.15 1.37
C ALA A 618 14.57 31.69 1.49
N THR A 619 14.34 31.11 2.65
CA THR A 619 14.61 29.71 3.01
C THR A 619 13.37 29.12 3.67
N LEU A 620 13.35 27.80 3.87
CA LEU A 620 12.29 27.12 4.63
C LEU A 620 12.15 27.66 6.07
N THR A 621 13.22 28.21 6.65
CA THR A 621 13.23 28.85 7.98
C THR A 621 12.94 30.35 7.95
N THR A 622 12.58 30.91 6.80
CA THR A 622 12.17 32.32 6.72
C THR A 622 10.79 32.49 7.38
N LEU A 623 10.70 33.46 8.30
CA LEU A 623 9.47 33.80 8.99
C LEU A 623 8.62 34.76 8.17
N VAL A 624 7.35 34.41 8.00
CA VAL A 624 6.35 35.25 7.33
C VAL A 624 5.12 35.42 8.19
N SER A 625 4.36 36.48 7.93
CA SER A 625 3.03 36.63 8.53
C SER A 625 2.01 35.76 7.80
N ALA A 626 0.90 35.44 8.46
CA ALA A 626 -0.22 34.74 7.83
C ALA A 626 -0.76 35.46 6.57
N ASN A 627 -0.66 36.80 6.50
CA ASN A 627 -1.08 37.56 5.33
C ASN A 627 -0.16 37.29 4.15
N VAL A 628 1.16 37.37 4.34
CA VAL A 628 2.13 37.07 3.28
C VAL A 628 1.94 35.65 2.74
N ALA A 629 1.71 34.66 3.61
CA ALA A 629 1.46 33.28 3.18
C ALA A 629 0.17 33.11 2.36
N ARG A 630 -0.87 33.92 2.62
CA ARG A 630 -2.20 33.80 1.99
C ARG A 630 -2.32 34.51 0.65
N VAL A 631 -1.62 35.63 0.47
CA VAL A 631 -1.81 36.51 -0.70
C VAL A 631 -0.82 36.25 -1.83
N ASN A 632 0.12 35.32 -1.64
CA ASN A 632 1.16 35.02 -2.60
C ASN A 632 1.06 33.56 -3.10
N PRO A 633 1.54 33.29 -4.33
CA PRO A 633 1.71 31.93 -4.82
C PRO A 633 2.75 31.17 -3.97
N PRO A 634 2.76 29.83 -4.06
CA PRO A 634 3.80 29.01 -3.45
C PRO A 634 5.20 29.38 -3.98
N THR A 635 6.14 29.49 -3.05
CA THR A 635 7.55 29.82 -3.31
C THR A 635 8.42 28.56 -3.31
N PHE A 636 8.06 27.56 -2.50
CA PHE A 636 8.71 26.25 -2.39
C PHE A 636 7.75 25.15 -2.85
N PHE A 637 8.29 23.97 -3.14
CA PHE A 637 7.48 22.77 -3.41
C PHE A 637 6.82 22.27 -2.11
N ARG A 638 5.65 22.85 -1.80
CA ARG A 638 4.77 22.42 -0.70
C ARG A 638 3.34 22.36 -1.22
N ARG A 639 2.97 21.20 -1.77
CA ARG A 639 1.68 20.94 -2.41
C ARG A 639 0.92 19.86 -1.67
N ALA A 640 -0.40 19.98 -1.63
CA ALA A 640 -1.27 18.97 -1.04
C ALA A 640 -2.63 18.91 -1.74
N LEU A 641 -3.35 17.83 -1.51
CA LEU A 641 -4.78 17.72 -1.79
C LEU A 641 -5.55 17.87 -0.48
N LYS A 642 -6.71 18.52 -0.52
CA LYS A 642 -7.64 18.56 0.61
C LYS A 642 -9.00 18.02 0.20
N LEU A 643 -9.50 17.03 0.92
CA LEU A 643 -10.83 16.46 0.74
C LEU A 643 -11.82 17.16 1.66
N VAL A 644 -12.93 17.64 1.11
CA VAL A 644 -14.00 18.32 1.86
C VAL A 644 -15.38 17.81 1.47
N ASN A 645 -16.38 18.13 2.31
CA ASN A 645 -17.79 17.81 2.07
C ASN A 645 -18.01 16.30 1.81
N GLY A 646 -17.24 15.46 2.51
CA GLY A 646 -17.54 14.04 2.67
C GLY A 646 -18.44 13.82 3.87
N GLY A 647 -19.35 12.87 3.74
CA GLY A 647 -20.43 12.62 4.70
C GLY A 647 -21.38 11.52 4.24
N LEU A 648 -22.35 11.17 5.09
CA LEU A 648 -23.40 10.22 4.75
C LEU A 648 -24.19 10.71 3.53
N ASN A 649 -24.29 9.88 2.49
CA ASN A 649 -24.87 10.21 1.18
C ASN A 649 -24.14 11.31 0.38
N GLU A 650 -22.94 11.71 0.81
CA GLU A 650 -22.13 12.71 0.11
C GLU A 650 -20.92 12.08 -0.59
N VAL A 651 -20.54 10.86 -0.22
CA VAL A 651 -19.49 10.07 -0.88
C VAL A 651 -20.06 9.33 -2.11
N PRO A 652 -19.31 9.22 -3.23
CA PRO A 652 -19.68 8.37 -4.36
C PRO A 652 -19.94 6.91 -3.98
N MET A 653 -20.98 6.31 -4.56
CA MET A 653 -21.26 4.87 -4.45
C MET A 653 -20.73 4.12 -5.67
N PRO A 654 -20.19 2.90 -5.52
CA PRO A 654 -20.18 2.08 -4.31
C PRO A 654 -19.06 2.42 -3.30
N GLY A 655 -18.11 3.28 -3.67
CA GLY A 655 -17.04 3.76 -2.79
C GLY A 655 -16.15 4.78 -3.47
N LEU A 656 -15.23 5.36 -2.71
CA LEU A 656 -14.24 6.32 -3.21
C LEU A 656 -12.84 5.94 -2.70
N THR A 657 -11.90 5.82 -3.62
CA THR A 657 -10.47 5.77 -3.33
C THR A 657 -9.81 7.03 -3.86
N VAL A 658 -8.98 7.68 -3.04
CA VAL A 658 -8.14 8.80 -3.46
C VAL A 658 -6.69 8.36 -3.35
N ALA A 659 -5.98 8.34 -4.47
CA ALA A 659 -4.55 8.05 -4.54
C ALA A 659 -3.80 9.33 -4.91
N SER A 660 -2.74 9.66 -4.17
CA SER A 660 -2.01 10.91 -4.36
C SER A 660 -0.53 10.75 -4.05
N GLU A 661 0.35 11.26 -4.91
CA GLU A 661 1.77 11.41 -4.55
C GLU A 661 2.04 12.68 -3.73
N ASN A 662 1.01 13.51 -3.50
CA ASN A 662 1.08 14.60 -2.55
C ASN A 662 0.35 14.26 -1.25
N PRO A 663 0.71 14.91 -0.14
CA PRO A 663 -0.03 14.86 1.11
C PRO A 663 -1.53 15.13 0.93
N VAL A 664 -2.37 14.36 1.62
CA VAL A 664 -3.84 14.51 1.60
C VAL A 664 -4.36 14.91 2.98
N TYR A 665 -5.01 16.06 3.06
CA TYR A 665 -5.76 16.52 4.24
C TYR A 665 -7.24 16.17 4.10
N ILE A 666 -7.88 15.70 5.15
CA ILE A 666 -9.29 15.29 5.14
C ILE A 666 -10.07 16.14 6.14
N GLU A 667 -11.11 16.83 5.67
CA GLU A 667 -12.04 17.59 6.51
C GLU A 667 -13.48 17.13 6.25
N GLY A 668 -14.07 16.44 7.23
CA GLY A 668 -15.45 15.97 7.16
C GLY A 668 -15.64 14.59 7.81
N ASP A 669 -16.89 14.11 7.78
CA ASP A 669 -17.31 12.90 8.46
C ASP A 669 -17.51 11.74 7.47
N PHE A 670 -16.43 11.32 6.82
CA PHE A 670 -16.45 10.36 5.71
C PHE A 670 -17.00 8.96 6.06
N ASN A 671 -17.10 8.63 7.35
CA ASN A 671 -17.51 7.30 7.82
C ASN A 671 -18.75 7.29 8.73
N ALA A 672 -19.29 8.45 9.17
CA ALA A 672 -20.51 8.51 10.01
C ALA A 672 -21.03 9.94 10.19
N ALA A 673 -22.29 10.23 9.86
CA ALA A 673 -22.94 11.50 10.21
C ALA A 673 -23.89 11.29 11.41
N GLY A 674 -23.35 11.30 12.64
CA GLY A 674 -24.16 11.14 13.86
C GLY A 674 -24.64 9.71 14.16
N GLY A 675 -24.14 8.71 13.42
CA GLY A 675 -24.38 7.27 13.65
C GLY A 675 -23.87 6.39 12.49
N PHE A 676 -23.75 5.07 12.73
CA PHE A 676 -23.40 4.05 11.73
C PHE A 676 -24.65 3.54 10.99
N GLY A 677 -25.36 4.43 10.29
CA GLY A 677 -26.55 4.08 9.51
C GLY A 677 -26.20 3.68 8.08
N GLU A 678 -26.93 2.69 7.55
CA GLU A 678 -26.92 2.31 6.13
C GLU A 678 -27.64 3.37 5.26
N PRO A 679 -27.17 3.67 4.03
CA PRO A 679 -25.98 3.12 3.37
C PRO A 679 -24.76 4.03 3.54
N ASN A 680 -23.65 3.46 4.03
CA ASN A 680 -22.33 4.10 4.05
C ASN A 680 -21.51 3.65 2.83
N ALA A 681 -20.77 4.58 2.20
CA ALA A 681 -19.81 4.26 1.15
C ALA A 681 -18.40 4.27 1.74
N ALA A 682 -17.60 3.26 1.44
CA ALA A 682 -16.22 3.20 1.92
C ALA A 682 -15.38 4.30 1.27
N THR A 683 -14.59 5.00 2.08
CA THR A 683 -13.59 5.95 1.59
C THR A 683 -12.19 5.47 1.97
N VAL A 684 -11.31 5.40 0.97
CA VAL A 684 -9.90 5.03 1.13
C VAL A 684 -9.04 6.19 0.64
N VAL A 685 -7.97 6.50 1.37
CA VAL A 685 -6.95 7.46 0.93
C VAL A 685 -5.59 6.79 0.99
N LEU A 686 -4.87 6.84 -0.13
CA LEU A 686 -3.51 6.38 -0.31
C LEU A 686 -2.70 7.61 -0.70
N ALA A 687 -1.81 8.06 0.17
CA ALA A 687 -1.08 9.29 -0.05
C ALA A 687 0.38 9.12 0.34
N ASP A 688 1.26 9.79 -0.39
CA ASP A 688 2.59 10.05 0.15
C ASP A 688 2.46 11.02 1.32
N ALA A 689 3.05 10.65 2.46
CA ALA A 689 3.03 11.49 3.64
C ALA A 689 4.08 12.60 3.48
N VAL A 690 3.88 13.72 4.19
CA VAL A 690 4.86 14.82 4.18
C VAL A 690 6.18 14.37 4.78
#